data_AF-A0A8H3GLS2-F1
#
_entry.id   AF-A0A8H3GLS2-F1
#
_cell.length_a   1.000
_cell.length_b   1.000
_cell.length_c   1.000
_cell.angle_alpha   90.00
_cell.angle_beta   90.00
_cell.angle_gamma   90.00
#
_symmetry.space_group_name_H-M   'P 1'
#
loop_
_entity.id
_entity.type
_entity.pdbx_description
1 polymer ?
#
loop_
_entity_poly.entity_id
_entity_poly.type
_entity_poly.pdbx_seq_one_letter_code
_entity_poly.pdbx_strand_id
1 'polypeptide(L)'
;ISDVQYTDNLQYHYLGGCVYAALKRFKEAEDFFETTVTAPATAASAIQLEAHKKLGLVQLILYGELRNPPRYVSSAVTRVYKTQTAYLSFSKGYGVANPNEIPASDVETFTRDNNMGLLKQAIARIPYWAVHKLTKVYVSLSLTEIGQAIKISDVATVRTLIQTMITTGEIYATITPSGIVKFEDAPLQTINEVEGERLLGLARAQCLKLMELDKQIAKSKSYITAALRERDHNAADFGAAFMGEEGDYPGALGLKLRGLGGVIPTTMAEKVDHITQSQKVPKLAPSPSESKPKALARAARIFGVAAIMLLGIRAVLPSSSISHLSRAAGCGSHRKLVHDAKLRLPSHYALPSGDQIPSVALGTWKAPRGQVGNAVKTALKAGYRHIDGAWIYRNEEEVGQAIKESGIDRKDLWLTSKLWNSFHKPEDVEPVLDETLRSLQTDYLDLYLVHWPIAFKEPGPNGEIQVDHDLTENPLLTWKKLEELVAKGKIRNIGVSNFNIRRLTNLTSAPDIRIKPAVNQVELNFFNPQPELVKWSKENNILLESYSPLGSDNQVGESLKNPVVQDIAKELKITPAQVIISWHVQRGTVVLPKSVTPSRVEENLNIFKLPEEQFNKLEKAATSHPPHRVVDPGKKWGIDIFEDEKQ
;
A
#
# COMPACT_ATOMS: atom_id res chain seq x y z
N ILE A 1 11.28 -26.10 12.82
CA ILE A 1 10.17 -25.13 12.65
C ILE A 1 8.85 -25.83 12.28
N SER A 2 8.87 -27.00 11.62
CA SER A 2 7.68 -27.78 11.24
C SER A 2 6.71 -28.17 12.38
N ASP A 3 7.15 -28.05 13.63
CA ASP A 3 6.45 -28.60 14.79
C ASP A 3 5.84 -27.49 15.67
N VAL A 4 5.89 -26.22 15.24
CA VAL A 4 5.31 -25.07 15.94
C VAL A 4 3.86 -24.92 15.53
N GLN A 5 2.94 -25.23 16.44
CA GLN A 5 1.50 -25.04 16.24
C GLN A 5 1.08 -23.58 16.48
N TYR A 6 -0.11 -23.20 15.99
CA TYR A 6 -0.70 -21.89 16.25
C TYR A 6 -0.80 -21.58 17.77
N THR A 7 -1.12 -22.60 18.57
CA THR A 7 -1.14 -22.51 20.04
C THR A 7 0.23 -22.20 20.63
N ASP A 8 1.30 -22.75 20.08
CA ASP A 8 2.66 -22.54 20.59
C ASP A 8 3.12 -21.11 20.30
N ASN A 9 2.72 -20.55 19.16
CA ASN A 9 2.94 -19.14 18.84
C ASN A 9 2.18 -18.21 19.81
N LEU A 10 0.90 -18.50 20.09
CA LEU A 10 0.13 -17.75 21.09
C LEU A 10 0.74 -17.86 22.50
N GLN A 11 1.17 -19.05 22.91
CA GLN A 11 1.80 -19.29 24.21
C GLN A 11 3.14 -18.56 24.32
N TYR A 12 3.99 -18.63 23.30
CA TYR A 12 5.28 -17.94 23.28
C TYR A 12 5.11 -16.42 23.47
N HIS A 13 4.22 -15.79 22.69
CA HIS A 13 4.00 -14.35 22.79
C HIS A 13 3.31 -13.95 24.10
N TYR A 14 2.33 -14.74 24.58
CA TYR A 14 1.69 -14.50 25.87
C TYR A 14 2.65 -14.61 27.06
N LEU A 15 3.49 -15.66 27.08
CA LEU A 15 4.47 -15.87 28.14
C LEU A 15 5.59 -14.83 28.09
N GLY A 16 6.07 -14.47 26.90
CA GLY A 16 7.03 -13.38 26.72
C GLY A 16 6.47 -12.04 27.22
N GLY A 17 5.22 -11.72 26.90
CA GLY A 17 4.52 -10.54 27.44
C GLY A 17 4.42 -10.56 28.96
N CYS A 18 4.08 -11.72 29.55
CA CYS A 18 4.06 -11.89 31.01
C CYS A 18 5.45 -11.69 31.65
N VAL A 19 6.52 -12.20 31.04
CA VAL A 19 7.90 -12.02 31.53
C VAL A 19 8.33 -10.55 31.46
N TYR A 20 8.12 -9.88 30.32
CA TYR A 20 8.45 -8.45 30.20
C TYR A 20 7.63 -7.57 31.15
N ALA A 21 6.34 -7.88 31.35
CA ALA A 21 5.47 -7.21 32.31
C ALA A 21 5.97 -7.39 33.76
N ALA A 22 6.42 -8.60 34.14
CA ALA A 22 7.01 -8.86 35.45
C ALA A 22 8.34 -8.10 35.66
N LEU A 23 9.13 -7.96 34.59
CA LEU A 23 10.36 -7.15 34.56
C LEU A 23 10.10 -5.63 34.45
N LYS A 24 8.84 -5.18 34.45
CA LYS A 24 8.42 -3.78 34.24
C LYS A 24 8.87 -3.18 32.90
N ARG A 25 9.23 -4.02 31.93
CA ARG A 25 9.55 -3.67 30.55
C ARG A 25 8.26 -3.57 29.74
N PHE A 26 7.46 -2.55 30.07
CA PHE A 26 6.07 -2.48 29.65
C PHE A 26 5.89 -2.30 28.14
N LYS A 27 6.82 -1.63 27.44
CA LYS A 27 6.71 -1.42 25.98
C LYS A 27 6.87 -2.75 25.23
N GLU A 28 7.85 -3.55 25.63
CA GLU A 28 8.09 -4.88 25.08
C GLU A 28 6.97 -5.86 25.49
N ALA A 29 6.39 -5.68 26.68
CA ALA A 29 5.19 -6.42 27.08
C ALA A 29 3.97 -6.06 26.20
N GLU A 30 3.78 -4.78 25.84
CA GLU A 30 2.74 -4.36 24.89
C GLU A 30 2.89 -5.08 23.56
N ASP A 31 4.08 -5.04 22.95
CA ASP A 31 4.33 -5.63 21.62
C ASP A 31 4.04 -7.14 21.59
N PHE A 32 4.43 -7.86 22.66
CA PHE A 32 4.18 -9.29 22.81
C PHE A 32 2.70 -9.62 23.05
N PHE A 33 2.00 -8.86 23.90
CA PHE A 33 0.56 -9.06 24.10
C PHE A 33 -0.24 -8.65 22.87
N GLU A 34 0.10 -7.56 22.18
CA GLU A 34 -0.54 -7.13 20.93
C GLU A 34 -0.37 -8.19 19.83
N THR A 35 0.81 -8.78 19.67
CA THR A 35 1.03 -9.91 18.75
C THR A 35 0.08 -11.08 19.05
N THR A 36 -0.13 -11.39 20.34
CA THR A 36 -1.06 -12.44 20.76
C THR A 36 -2.53 -12.07 20.45
N VAL A 37 -2.93 -10.85 20.81
CA VAL A 37 -4.29 -10.30 20.65
C VAL A 37 -4.68 -10.14 19.18
N THR A 38 -3.71 -9.85 18.32
CA THR A 38 -3.94 -9.60 16.88
C THR A 38 -3.78 -10.84 15.99
N ALA A 39 -3.35 -11.97 16.57
CA ALA A 39 -3.18 -13.23 15.85
C ALA A 39 -4.48 -13.68 15.14
N PRO A 40 -4.43 -14.12 13.86
CA PRO A 40 -5.61 -14.45 13.07
C PRO A 40 -6.43 -15.60 13.69
N ALA A 41 -7.70 -15.32 14.02
CA ALA A 41 -8.61 -16.33 14.54
C ALA A 41 -10.08 -16.10 14.12
N THR A 42 -10.81 -17.19 13.89
CA THR A 42 -12.25 -17.19 13.63
C THR A 42 -13.07 -16.94 14.90
N ALA A 43 -12.55 -17.35 16.07
CA ALA A 43 -13.06 -17.06 17.40
C ALA A 43 -11.90 -16.78 18.37
N ALA A 44 -12.13 -15.99 19.42
CA ALA A 44 -11.09 -15.64 20.38
C ALA A 44 -10.70 -16.85 21.25
N SER A 45 -9.41 -17.19 21.29
CA SER A 45 -8.92 -18.22 22.23
C SER A 45 -8.81 -17.67 23.66
N ALA A 46 -8.77 -18.57 24.65
CA ALA A 46 -8.57 -18.19 26.06
C ALA A 46 -7.24 -17.43 26.27
N ILE A 47 -6.17 -17.81 25.57
CA ILE A 47 -4.87 -17.12 25.62
C ILE A 47 -4.98 -15.71 25.05
N GLN A 48 -5.70 -15.54 23.93
CA GLN A 48 -5.93 -14.22 23.33
C GLN A 48 -6.79 -13.32 24.23
N LEU A 49 -7.72 -13.88 25.00
CA LEU A 49 -8.52 -13.15 25.97
C LEU A 49 -7.69 -12.69 27.18
N GLU A 50 -6.86 -13.57 27.74
CA GLU A 50 -5.94 -13.24 28.83
C GLU A 50 -4.85 -12.24 28.42
N ALA A 51 -4.35 -12.35 27.18
CA ALA A 51 -3.46 -11.37 26.59
C ALA A 51 -4.14 -10.00 26.47
N HIS A 52 -5.41 -9.94 26.02
CA HIS A 52 -6.13 -8.68 25.87
C HIS A 52 -6.34 -7.96 27.22
N LYS A 53 -6.71 -8.70 28.27
CA LYS A 53 -6.84 -8.16 29.64
C LYS A 53 -5.54 -7.51 30.13
N LYS A 54 -4.41 -8.19 29.92
CA LYS A 54 -3.07 -7.72 30.33
C LYS A 54 -2.58 -6.57 29.46
N LEU A 55 -2.80 -6.63 28.14
CA LEU A 55 -2.54 -5.55 27.18
C LEU A 55 -3.23 -4.25 27.61
N GLY A 56 -4.51 -4.32 27.99
CA GLY A 56 -5.25 -3.16 28.45
C GLY A 56 -4.61 -2.50 29.68
N LEU A 57 -4.27 -3.29 30.71
CA LEU A 57 -3.58 -2.77 31.90
C LEU A 57 -2.18 -2.20 31.58
N VAL A 58 -1.44 -2.83 30.66
CA VAL A 58 -0.13 -2.34 30.18
C VAL A 58 -0.26 -1.03 29.41
N GLN A 59 -1.29 -0.87 28.57
CA GLN A 59 -1.55 0.39 27.85
C GLN A 59 -1.97 1.52 28.80
N LEU A 60 -2.75 1.23 29.83
CA LEU A 60 -3.06 2.21 30.89
C LEU A 60 -1.79 2.66 31.64
N ILE A 61 -0.85 1.74 31.92
CA ILE A 61 0.47 2.07 32.51
C ILE A 61 1.27 3.00 31.56
N LEU A 62 1.35 2.64 30.27
CA LEU A 62 2.19 3.29 29.26
C LEU A 62 1.67 4.62 28.68
N TYR A 63 0.35 4.79 28.61
CA TYR A 63 -0.27 5.91 27.87
C TYR A 63 -1.43 6.59 28.63
N GLY A 64 -1.90 5.99 29.72
CA GLY A 64 -3.04 6.48 30.48
C GLY A 64 -4.41 6.26 29.82
N GLU A 65 -4.45 5.55 28.69
CA GLU A 65 -5.66 5.21 27.93
C GLU A 65 -5.49 3.89 27.16
N LEU A 66 -6.61 3.31 26.70
CA LEU A 66 -6.59 2.12 25.84
C LEU A 66 -6.43 2.52 24.37
N ARG A 67 -5.64 1.75 23.62
CA ARG A 67 -5.56 1.88 22.16
C ARG A 67 -6.58 0.97 21.49
N ASN A 68 -7.12 1.42 20.35
CA ASN A 68 -7.98 0.58 19.53
C ASN A 68 -7.15 -0.58 18.94
N PRO A 69 -7.66 -1.83 18.94
CA PRO A 69 -6.98 -2.93 18.26
C PRO A 69 -6.85 -2.63 16.76
N PRO A 70 -5.77 -3.07 16.09
CA PRO A 70 -5.56 -2.87 14.67
C PRO A 70 -6.73 -3.35 13.78
N ARG A 71 -6.95 -2.68 12.64
CA ARG A 71 -8.09 -2.93 11.76
C ARG A 71 -8.16 -4.35 11.17
N TYR A 72 -7.07 -5.11 11.22
CA TYR A 72 -6.99 -6.49 10.73
C TYR A 72 -7.36 -7.54 11.80
N VAL A 73 -7.62 -7.14 13.04
CA VAL A 73 -8.16 -8.05 14.06
C VAL A 73 -9.57 -8.49 13.67
N SER A 74 -9.82 -9.79 13.72
CA SER A 74 -11.12 -10.40 13.40
C SER A 74 -12.26 -9.71 14.15
N SER A 75 -13.35 -9.42 13.44
CA SER A 75 -14.55 -8.79 14.02
C SER A 75 -15.24 -9.69 15.04
N ALA A 76 -15.13 -11.02 14.89
CA ALA A 76 -15.60 -11.99 15.87
C ALA A 76 -14.79 -11.88 17.17
N VAL A 77 -13.46 -11.85 17.08
CA VAL A 77 -12.53 -11.68 18.22
C VAL A 77 -12.76 -10.34 18.92
N THR A 78 -12.87 -9.25 18.15
CA THR A 78 -13.10 -7.89 18.64
C THR A 78 -14.41 -7.76 19.43
N ARG A 79 -15.46 -8.54 19.09
CA ARG A 79 -16.70 -8.57 19.87
C ARG A 79 -16.51 -9.20 21.25
N VAL A 80 -15.68 -10.25 21.38
CA VAL A 80 -15.39 -10.89 22.67
C VAL A 80 -14.58 -9.98 23.60
N TYR A 81 -13.66 -9.19 23.06
CA TYR A 81 -12.93 -8.18 23.85
C TYR A 81 -13.86 -7.13 24.48
N LYS A 82 -14.93 -6.74 23.76
CA LYS A 82 -15.94 -5.80 24.25
C LYS A 82 -16.84 -6.35 25.38
N THR A 83 -16.76 -7.64 25.72
CA THR A 83 -17.52 -8.23 26.85
C THR A 83 -16.75 -8.25 28.18
N GLN A 84 -15.48 -7.77 28.20
CA GLN A 84 -14.65 -7.76 29.41
C GLN A 84 -15.01 -6.61 30.37
N THR A 85 -16.21 -6.69 30.96
CA THR A 85 -16.86 -5.60 31.70
C THR A 85 -15.98 -4.96 32.78
N ALA A 86 -15.36 -5.73 33.69
CA ALA A 86 -14.52 -5.17 34.76
C ALA A 86 -13.32 -4.36 34.22
N TYR A 87 -12.60 -4.89 33.22
CA TYR A 87 -11.44 -4.21 32.60
C TYR A 87 -11.88 -2.95 31.84
N LEU A 88 -13.01 -3.02 31.13
CA LEU A 88 -13.57 -1.90 30.39
C LEU A 88 -14.11 -0.82 31.32
N SER A 89 -14.82 -1.17 32.39
CA SER A 89 -15.30 -0.24 33.42
C SER A 89 -14.13 0.47 34.11
N PHE A 90 -13.11 -0.28 34.55
CA PHE A 90 -11.89 0.30 35.11
C PHE A 90 -11.20 1.25 34.11
N SER A 91 -11.05 0.85 32.84
CA SER A 91 -10.42 1.70 31.82
C SER A 91 -11.19 3.01 31.54
N LYS A 92 -12.53 2.98 31.59
CA LYS A 92 -13.37 4.18 31.43
C LYS A 92 -13.28 5.14 32.61
N GLY A 93 -13.07 4.62 33.83
CA GLY A 93 -12.83 5.42 35.03
C GLY A 93 -11.36 5.83 35.23
N TYR A 94 -10.46 5.39 34.36
CA TYR A 94 -9.01 5.55 34.55
C TYR A 94 -8.60 7.02 34.47
N GLY A 95 -8.03 7.54 35.56
CA GLY A 95 -7.70 8.96 35.72
C GLY A 95 -8.69 9.79 36.56
N VAL A 96 -9.86 9.24 36.92
CA VAL A 96 -10.80 9.86 37.89
C VAL A 96 -10.92 9.04 39.17
N ALA A 97 -10.86 7.72 39.03
CA ALA A 97 -10.97 6.75 40.12
C ALA A 97 -9.88 6.96 41.19
N ASN A 98 -10.29 7.08 42.44
CA ASN A 98 -9.40 6.85 43.58
C ASN A 98 -8.95 5.37 43.55
N PRO A 99 -7.67 5.06 43.86
CA PRO A 99 -7.20 3.71 44.14
C PRO A 99 -8.16 2.85 45.01
N ASN A 100 -8.90 3.50 45.92
CA ASN A 100 -9.81 2.86 46.88
C ASN A 100 -11.27 2.73 46.39
N GLU A 101 -11.62 3.18 45.18
CA GLU A 101 -13.00 3.23 44.64
C GLU A 101 -13.35 2.10 43.65
N ILE A 102 -12.46 1.10 43.46
CA ILE A 102 -12.72 -0.02 42.55
C ILE A 102 -13.81 -0.94 43.15
N PRO A 103 -14.89 -1.28 42.41
CA PRO A 103 -15.93 -2.17 42.91
C PRO A 103 -15.40 -3.53 43.37
N ALA A 104 -15.92 -4.06 44.48
CA ALA A 104 -15.49 -5.35 45.02
C ALA A 104 -15.61 -6.50 44.00
N SER A 105 -16.67 -6.50 43.19
CA SER A 105 -16.90 -7.45 42.08
C SER A 105 -15.81 -7.41 41.00
N ASP A 106 -15.23 -6.23 40.76
CA ASP A 106 -14.15 -6.05 39.81
C ASP A 106 -12.84 -6.52 40.43
N VAL A 107 -12.59 -6.22 41.71
CA VAL A 107 -11.42 -6.73 42.47
C VAL A 107 -11.40 -8.27 42.52
N GLU A 108 -12.54 -8.93 42.75
CA GLU A 108 -12.69 -10.38 42.65
C GLU A 108 -12.33 -10.90 41.25
N THR A 109 -12.78 -10.19 40.20
CA THR A 109 -12.46 -10.52 38.80
C THR A 109 -10.96 -10.39 38.51
N PHE A 110 -10.30 -9.30 38.90
CA PHE A 110 -8.86 -9.12 38.71
C PHE A 110 -8.03 -10.13 39.54
N THR A 111 -8.55 -10.56 40.69
CA THR A 111 -7.92 -11.58 41.55
C THR A 111 -8.02 -12.97 40.93
N ARG A 112 -9.21 -13.39 40.50
CA ARG A 112 -9.44 -14.66 39.78
C ARG A 112 -8.59 -14.77 38.52
N ASP A 113 -8.46 -13.66 37.79
CA ASP A 113 -7.70 -13.58 36.54
C ASP A 113 -6.18 -13.39 36.76
N ASN A 114 -5.70 -13.40 38.02
CA ASN A 114 -4.30 -13.20 38.43
C ASN A 114 -3.64 -11.89 37.95
N ASN A 115 -4.44 -10.84 37.69
CA ASN A 115 -3.96 -9.57 37.13
C ASN A 115 -3.76 -8.45 38.18
N MET A 116 -3.95 -8.74 39.47
CA MET A 116 -3.81 -7.77 40.57
C MET A 116 -2.45 -7.05 40.63
N GLY A 117 -1.36 -7.70 40.22
CA GLY A 117 -0.02 -7.08 40.16
C GLY A 117 0.09 -5.99 39.08
N LEU A 118 -0.51 -6.22 37.91
CA LEU A 118 -0.60 -5.22 36.84
C LEU A 118 -1.60 -4.12 37.19
N LEU A 119 -2.75 -4.47 37.80
CA LEU A 119 -3.74 -3.50 38.26
C LEU A 119 -3.13 -2.50 39.25
N LYS A 120 -2.40 -2.96 40.28
CA LYS A 120 -1.70 -2.09 41.24
C LYS A 120 -0.71 -1.14 40.57
N GLN A 121 0.00 -1.60 39.54
CA GLN A 121 0.94 -0.76 38.78
C GLN A 121 0.22 0.26 37.88
N ALA A 122 -0.92 -0.12 37.27
CA ALA A 122 -1.77 0.81 36.54
C ALA A 122 -2.35 1.88 37.49
N ILE A 123 -2.83 1.50 38.68
CA ILE A 123 -3.31 2.45 39.70
C ILE A 123 -2.20 3.43 40.11
N ALA A 124 -0.98 2.94 40.35
CA ALA A 124 0.15 3.80 40.74
C ALA A 124 0.55 4.84 39.67
N ARG A 125 0.19 4.62 38.40
CA ARG A 125 0.42 5.58 37.29
C ARG A 125 -0.68 6.64 37.13
N ILE A 126 -1.82 6.51 37.80
CA ILE A 126 -2.92 7.50 37.73
C ILE A 126 -2.45 8.95 38.02
N PRO A 127 -1.72 9.26 39.12
CA PRO A 127 -1.28 10.63 39.38
C PRO A 127 -0.27 11.15 38.36
N TYR A 128 0.60 10.28 37.82
CA TYR A 128 1.53 10.63 36.73
C TYR A 128 0.78 11.06 35.46
N TRP A 129 -0.25 10.30 35.06
CA TRP A 129 -1.08 10.66 33.90
C TRP A 129 -1.97 11.88 34.14
N ALA A 130 -2.39 12.14 35.39
CA ALA A 130 -3.06 13.39 35.75
C ALA A 130 -2.13 14.60 35.59
N VAL A 131 -0.87 14.52 36.05
CA VAL A 131 0.15 15.56 35.81
C VAL A 131 0.40 15.77 34.31
N HIS A 132 0.57 14.70 33.52
CA HIS A 132 0.72 14.81 32.06
C HIS A 132 -0.44 15.55 31.39
N LYS A 133 -1.67 15.43 31.89
CA LYS A 133 -2.82 16.20 31.38
C LYS A 133 -2.70 17.70 31.73
N LEU A 134 -2.19 18.04 32.92
CA LEU A 134 -1.94 19.44 33.30
C LEU A 134 -0.88 20.11 32.40
N THR A 135 0.19 19.39 32.05
CA THR A 135 1.26 19.94 31.17
C THR A 135 0.77 20.37 29.78
N LYS A 136 -0.37 19.83 29.31
CA LYS A 136 -0.98 20.18 28.02
C LYS A 136 -1.91 21.40 28.09
N VAL A 137 -2.25 21.87 29.28
CA VAL A 137 -3.29 22.89 29.52
C VAL A 137 -2.70 24.13 30.20
N TYR A 138 -1.69 23.97 31.03
CA TYR A 138 -1.11 25.04 31.84
C TYR A 138 0.38 25.21 31.55
N VAL A 139 0.83 26.46 31.43
CA VAL A 139 2.26 26.82 31.35
C VAL A 139 2.92 26.77 32.73
N SER A 140 2.18 27.06 33.80
CA SER A 140 2.67 26.95 35.17
C SER A 140 1.54 26.78 36.19
N LEU A 141 1.80 26.02 37.25
CA LEU A 141 0.90 25.84 38.40
C LEU A 141 1.72 25.75 39.71
N SER A 142 1.13 26.14 40.84
CA SER A 142 1.72 25.83 42.14
C SER A 142 1.60 24.35 42.49
N LEU A 143 2.52 23.83 43.32
CA LEU A 143 2.44 22.47 43.85
C LEU A 143 1.12 22.20 44.61
N THR A 144 0.52 23.24 45.21
CA THR A 144 -0.78 23.14 45.89
C THR A 144 -1.93 22.93 44.91
N GLU A 145 -1.97 23.69 43.80
CA GLU A 145 -2.99 23.54 42.76
C GLU A 145 -2.85 22.20 42.03
N ILE A 146 -1.61 21.76 41.77
CA ILE A 146 -1.33 20.42 41.23
C ILE A 146 -1.85 19.35 42.21
N GLY A 147 -1.56 19.48 43.51
CA GLY A 147 -2.05 18.57 44.55
C GLY A 147 -3.57 18.46 44.59
N GLN A 148 -4.27 19.59 44.52
CA GLN A 148 -5.73 19.63 44.42
C GLN A 148 -6.23 18.94 43.15
N ALA A 149 -5.63 19.21 41.99
CA ALA A 149 -6.02 18.63 40.72
C ALA A 149 -5.81 17.10 40.65
N ILE A 150 -4.75 16.58 41.29
CA ILE A 150 -4.45 15.14 41.35
C ILE A 150 -4.96 14.43 42.61
N LYS A 151 -5.75 15.13 43.46
CA LYS A 151 -6.32 14.64 44.73
C LYS A 151 -5.27 14.16 45.75
N ILE A 152 -4.08 14.77 45.80
CA ILE A 152 -3.04 14.51 46.80
C ILE A 152 -2.87 15.75 47.70
N SER A 153 -3.31 15.63 48.95
CA SER A 153 -3.30 16.74 49.92
C SER A 153 -1.92 17.11 50.46
N ASP A 154 -0.95 16.18 50.42
CA ASP A 154 0.42 16.43 50.89
C ASP A 154 1.30 17.02 49.78
N VAL A 155 1.67 18.28 49.95
CA VAL A 155 2.53 19.04 49.04
C VAL A 155 3.95 18.45 48.93
N ALA A 156 4.46 17.76 49.96
CA ALA A 156 5.77 17.11 49.91
C ALA A 156 5.76 15.89 48.97
N THR A 157 4.72 15.07 49.04
CA THR A 157 4.46 13.96 48.10
C THR A 157 4.30 14.48 46.67
N VAL A 158 3.54 15.56 46.45
CA VAL A 158 3.38 16.18 45.12
C VAL A 158 4.74 16.67 44.58
N ARG A 159 5.54 17.36 45.40
CA ARG A 159 6.89 17.81 45.01
C ARG A 159 7.77 16.62 44.59
N THR A 160 7.76 15.56 45.38
CA THR A 160 8.55 14.34 45.11
C THR A 160 8.12 13.66 43.81
N LEU A 161 6.81 13.60 43.53
CA LEU A 161 6.26 13.08 42.27
C LEU A 161 6.76 13.90 41.07
N ILE A 162 6.59 15.22 41.09
CA ILE A 162 7.03 16.10 39.98
C ILE A 162 8.55 16.01 39.78
N GLN A 163 9.34 16.01 40.86
CA GLN A 163 10.79 15.83 40.78
C GLN A 163 11.18 14.47 40.18
N THR A 164 10.46 13.41 40.52
CA THR A 164 10.67 12.08 39.93
C THR A 164 10.38 12.12 38.42
N MET A 165 9.26 12.69 37.99
CA MET A 165 8.88 12.79 36.58
C MET A 165 9.84 13.65 35.75
N ILE A 166 10.42 14.71 36.33
CA ILE A 166 11.49 15.48 35.69
C ILE A 166 12.77 14.63 35.56
N THR A 167 13.14 13.93 36.63
CA THR A 167 14.37 13.11 36.68
C THR A 167 14.30 11.90 35.74
N THR A 168 13.12 11.29 35.56
CA THR A 168 12.90 10.19 34.60
C THR A 168 12.71 10.67 33.17
N GLY A 169 12.67 11.98 32.91
CA GLY A 169 12.43 12.55 31.59
C GLY A 169 10.99 12.37 31.07
N GLU A 170 10.04 12.07 31.97
CA GLU A 170 8.62 11.97 31.62
C GLU A 170 8.01 13.35 31.34
N ILE A 171 8.43 14.39 32.07
CA ILE A 171 8.03 15.78 31.81
C ILE A 171 9.24 16.70 31.83
N TYR A 172 9.15 17.79 31.08
CA TYR A 172 10.10 18.88 31.12
C TYR A 172 9.47 20.02 31.93
N ALA A 173 10.08 20.34 33.07
CA ALA A 173 9.56 21.33 34.00
C ALA A 173 10.63 21.81 34.97
N THR A 174 10.53 23.06 35.43
CA THR A 174 11.35 23.62 36.50
C THR A 174 10.51 23.97 37.72
N ILE A 175 11.01 23.60 38.91
CA ILE A 175 10.36 23.91 40.20
C ILE A 175 11.09 25.09 40.84
N THR A 176 10.40 26.22 40.95
CA THR A 176 10.92 27.42 41.60
C THR A 176 11.01 27.27 43.13
N PRO A 177 11.85 28.05 43.84
CA PRO A 177 11.93 28.03 45.30
C PRO A 177 10.58 28.31 45.99
N SER A 178 9.74 29.16 45.39
CA SER A 178 8.38 29.48 45.86
C SER A 178 7.35 28.35 45.64
N GLY A 179 7.73 27.24 45.02
CA GLY A 179 6.83 26.10 44.79
C GLY A 179 5.92 26.22 43.58
N ILE A 180 6.21 27.12 42.65
CA ILE A 180 5.59 27.15 41.31
C ILE A 180 6.37 26.20 40.40
N VAL A 181 5.66 25.28 39.76
CA VAL A 181 6.14 24.42 38.68
C VAL A 181 5.86 25.14 37.37
N LYS A 182 6.90 25.39 36.56
CA LYS A 182 6.75 25.82 35.16
C LYS A 182 6.92 24.60 34.29
N PHE A 183 5.98 24.36 33.40
CA PHE A 183 6.08 23.32 32.38
C PHE A 183 6.79 23.90 31.17
N GLU A 184 7.69 23.11 30.59
CA GLU A 184 8.55 23.49 29.47
C GLU A 184 8.29 22.51 28.33
N ASP A 185 8.44 22.97 27.09
CA ASP A 185 8.36 22.06 25.95
C ASP A 185 9.51 21.06 25.98
N ALA A 186 9.24 19.84 25.49
CA ALA A 186 10.30 18.87 25.31
C ALA A 186 11.36 19.45 24.37
N PRO A 187 12.65 19.53 24.77
CA PRO A 187 13.70 19.94 23.87
C PRO A 187 13.68 18.99 22.68
N LEU A 188 13.60 19.55 21.47
CA LEU A 188 13.60 18.78 20.23
C LEU A 188 14.79 17.82 20.27
N GLN A 189 14.49 16.51 20.34
CA GLN A 189 15.51 15.48 20.22
C GLN A 189 16.01 15.49 18.78
N THR A 190 16.97 16.37 18.51
CA THR A 190 17.83 16.29 17.34
C THR A 190 18.62 15.00 17.46
N ILE A 191 18.09 13.94 16.85
CA ILE A 191 18.86 12.74 16.56
C ILE A 191 20.04 13.22 15.73
N ASN A 192 21.23 13.24 16.34
CA ASN A 192 22.43 13.66 15.63
C ASN A 192 22.70 12.67 14.49
N GLU A 193 23.38 13.14 13.44
CA GLU A 193 23.58 12.39 12.20
C GLU A 193 24.18 11.00 12.46
N VAL A 194 25.11 10.89 13.40
CA VAL A 194 25.77 9.64 13.82
C VAL A 194 24.78 8.64 14.44
N GLU A 195 23.90 9.08 15.33
CA GLU A 195 22.88 8.22 15.93
C GLU A 195 21.77 7.86 14.92
N GLY A 196 21.45 8.78 14.02
CA GLY A 196 20.57 8.53 12.88
C GLY A 196 21.12 7.43 11.97
N GLU A 197 22.38 7.54 11.55
CA GLU A 197 23.07 6.50 10.79
C GLU A 197 23.16 5.18 11.53
N ARG A 198 23.42 5.19 12.85
CA ARG A 198 23.48 3.98 13.69
C ARG A 198 22.13 3.24 13.72
N LEU A 199 21.04 3.97 13.92
CA LEU A 199 19.68 3.41 13.92
C LEU A 199 19.27 2.94 12.53
N LEU A 200 19.61 3.68 11.47
CA LEU A 200 19.38 3.31 10.08
C LEU A 200 20.16 2.04 9.70
N GLY A 201 21.41 1.90 10.18
CA GLY A 201 22.24 0.72 10.01
C GLY A 201 21.66 -0.51 10.72
N LEU A 202 21.17 -0.35 11.94
CA LEU A 202 20.45 -1.39 12.70
C LEU A 202 19.19 -1.86 11.96
N ALA A 203 18.36 -0.93 11.47
CA ALA A 203 17.16 -1.25 10.69
C ALA A 203 17.50 -2.01 9.39
N ARG A 204 18.50 -1.54 8.63
CA ARG A 204 19.00 -2.22 7.42
C ARG A 204 19.49 -3.64 7.73
N ALA A 205 20.23 -3.83 8.80
CA ALA A 205 20.72 -5.14 9.22
C ALA A 205 19.58 -6.11 9.60
N GLN A 206 18.52 -5.61 10.26
CA GLN A 206 17.33 -6.40 10.58
C GLN A 206 16.53 -6.78 9.32
N CYS A 207 16.33 -5.85 8.39
CA CYS A 207 15.68 -6.14 7.10
C CYS A 207 16.43 -7.21 6.30
N LEU A 208 17.76 -7.12 6.20
CA LEU A 208 18.58 -8.13 5.53
C LEU A 208 18.43 -9.52 6.19
N LYS A 209 18.36 -9.56 7.53
CA LYS A 209 18.15 -10.81 8.29
C LYS A 209 16.78 -11.44 8.03
N LEU A 210 15.73 -10.61 7.92
CA LEU A 210 14.38 -11.06 7.55
C LEU A 210 14.32 -11.58 6.11
N MET A 211 14.95 -10.89 5.15
CA MET A 211 15.01 -11.34 3.76
C MET A 211 15.77 -12.67 3.59
N GLU A 212 16.81 -12.90 4.40
CA GLU A 212 17.55 -14.16 4.38
C GLU A 212 16.75 -15.30 5.05
N LEU A 213 16.04 -15.03 6.15
CA LEU A 213 15.12 -15.98 6.76
C LEU A 213 14.00 -16.39 5.79
N ASP A 214 13.41 -15.43 5.09
CA ASP A 214 12.38 -15.69 4.07
C ASP A 214 12.90 -16.57 2.92
N LYS A 215 14.10 -16.28 2.40
CA LYS A 215 14.78 -17.13 1.39
C LYS A 215 15.05 -18.55 1.90
N GLN A 216 15.34 -18.73 3.19
CA GLN A 216 15.56 -20.05 3.79
C GLN A 216 14.25 -20.82 3.97
N ILE A 217 13.17 -20.15 4.39
CA ILE A 217 11.82 -20.72 4.48
C ILE A 217 11.31 -21.11 3.09
N ALA A 218 11.43 -20.24 2.10
CA ALA A 218 11.02 -20.47 0.71
C ALA A 218 11.79 -21.61 0.01
N LYS A 219 12.98 -21.98 0.50
CA LYS A 219 13.76 -23.14 0.03
C LYS A 219 13.59 -24.38 0.91
N SER A 220 12.90 -24.28 2.04
CA SER A 220 12.75 -25.38 2.99
C SER A 220 11.80 -26.44 2.46
N LYS A 221 12.36 -27.60 2.07
CA LYS A 221 11.58 -28.74 1.57
C LYS A 221 10.51 -29.20 2.56
N SER A 222 10.76 -29.17 3.86
CA SER A 222 9.76 -29.52 4.89
C SER A 222 8.63 -28.50 4.96
N TYR A 223 8.94 -27.20 4.86
CA TYR A 223 7.93 -26.13 4.82
C TYR A 223 7.04 -26.23 3.58
N ILE A 224 7.64 -26.37 2.38
CA ILE A 224 6.91 -26.56 1.12
C ILE A 224 6.02 -27.81 1.19
N THR A 225 6.54 -28.92 1.72
CA THR A 225 5.77 -30.19 1.82
C THR A 225 4.60 -30.06 2.81
N ALA A 226 4.76 -29.33 3.92
CA ALA A 226 3.68 -29.06 4.86
C ALA A 226 2.60 -28.16 4.25
N ALA A 227 2.99 -27.04 3.63
CA ALA A 227 2.07 -26.09 3.00
C ALA A 227 1.28 -26.71 1.83
N LEU A 228 1.86 -27.68 1.11
CA LEU A 228 1.14 -28.45 0.09
C LEU A 228 0.13 -29.43 0.71
N ARG A 229 0.49 -30.14 1.79
CA ARG A 229 -0.43 -31.05 2.50
C ARG A 229 -1.64 -30.34 3.10
N GLU A 230 -1.47 -29.13 3.64
CA GLU A 230 -2.60 -28.33 4.13
C GLU A 230 -3.57 -27.94 3.01
N ARG A 231 -3.10 -27.82 1.76
CA ARG A 231 -3.96 -27.55 0.60
C ARG A 231 -4.82 -28.74 0.21
N ASP A 232 -4.24 -29.95 0.23
CA ASP A 232 -4.97 -31.17 -0.11
C ASP A 232 -6.00 -31.54 0.97
N HIS A 233 -5.72 -31.29 2.25
CA HIS A 233 -6.70 -31.47 3.33
C HIS A 233 -7.88 -30.49 3.24
N ASN A 234 -7.63 -29.20 2.95
CA ASN A 234 -8.70 -28.21 2.81
C ASN A 234 -9.55 -28.38 1.54
N ALA A 235 -9.06 -29.08 0.52
CA ALA A 235 -9.84 -29.39 -0.69
C ALA A 235 -10.92 -30.46 -0.44
N ALA A 236 -10.72 -31.35 0.53
CA ALA A 236 -11.69 -32.39 0.89
C ALA A 236 -12.88 -31.83 1.70
N ASP A 237 -12.63 -30.97 2.69
CA ASP A 237 -13.68 -30.43 3.57
C ASP A 237 -14.59 -29.39 2.88
N PHE A 238 -14.11 -28.69 1.84
CA PHE A 238 -14.93 -27.73 1.10
C PHE A 238 -16.01 -28.39 0.21
N GLY A 239 -15.87 -29.68 -0.12
CA GLY A 239 -16.79 -30.40 -1.00
C GLY A 239 -18.08 -30.90 -0.34
N ALA A 240 -18.15 -30.92 0.99
CA ALA A 240 -19.25 -31.57 1.73
C ALA A 240 -20.31 -30.58 2.30
N ALA A 241 -20.06 -29.27 2.26
CA ALA A 241 -20.87 -28.27 2.95
C ALA A 241 -22.07 -27.70 2.15
N PHE A 242 -22.39 -28.26 0.96
CA PHE A 242 -23.37 -27.67 0.04
C PHE A 242 -24.35 -28.68 -0.60
N MET A 243 -24.75 -29.74 0.12
CA MET A 243 -26.01 -30.47 -0.14
C MET A 243 -26.59 -31.03 1.17
N GLY A 244 -27.83 -30.68 1.51
CA GLY A 244 -28.56 -31.20 2.68
C GLY A 244 -29.49 -30.15 3.32
N GLU A 245 -30.79 -30.44 3.33
CA GLU A 245 -31.85 -29.54 3.82
C GLU A 245 -32.14 -29.70 5.33
N GLU A 246 -32.81 -28.69 5.89
CA GLU A 246 -33.67 -28.67 7.10
C GLU A 246 -33.28 -29.45 8.39
N GLY A 247 -33.23 -28.74 9.53
CA GLY A 247 -33.37 -29.36 10.85
C GLY A 247 -32.65 -28.65 12.00
N ASP A 248 -33.40 -28.37 13.07
CA ASP A 248 -33.02 -27.84 14.40
C ASP A 248 -31.56 -27.95 14.89
N TYR A 249 -31.11 -26.87 15.56
CA TYR A 249 -29.99 -26.91 16.51
C TYR A 249 -30.43 -27.52 17.84
N PRO A 250 -29.64 -28.46 18.39
CA PRO A 250 -29.47 -28.47 19.84
C PRO A 250 -28.04 -28.75 20.31
N GLY A 251 -27.73 -28.18 21.48
CA GLY A 251 -27.01 -28.93 22.51
C GLY A 251 -25.48 -28.78 22.56
N ALA A 252 -25.02 -28.09 23.60
CA ALA A 252 -23.63 -28.19 24.04
C ALA A 252 -23.25 -29.62 24.46
N LEU A 253 -22.05 -30.08 24.10
CA LEU A 253 -21.35 -31.14 24.81
C LEU A 253 -20.02 -30.63 25.35
N GLY A 254 -19.90 -30.57 26.67
CA GLY A 254 -18.63 -30.34 27.35
C GLY A 254 -17.85 -31.65 27.51
N LEU A 255 -16.53 -31.61 27.34
CA LEU A 255 -15.65 -32.68 27.81
C LEU A 255 -14.98 -32.29 29.14
N LYS A 256 -15.09 -33.18 30.12
CA LYS A 256 -14.43 -33.06 31.42
C LYS A 256 -12.93 -33.30 31.27
N LEU A 257 -12.10 -32.34 31.69
CA LEU A 257 -10.70 -32.62 32.01
C LEU A 257 -10.61 -33.17 33.45
N ARG A 258 -10.06 -34.37 33.61
CA ARG A 258 -9.70 -34.94 34.90
C ARG A 258 -8.34 -35.63 34.81
N GLY A 259 -7.39 -35.13 35.60
CA GLY A 259 -6.21 -35.90 36.04
C GLY A 259 -5.13 -36.17 35.01
N LEU A 260 -4.07 -35.35 35.04
CA LEU A 260 -2.71 -35.85 35.23
C LEU A 260 -1.90 -34.78 35.95
N GLY A 261 -1.75 -34.93 37.27
CA GLY A 261 -0.76 -34.18 38.04
C GLY A 261 0.60 -34.82 37.86
N GLY A 262 1.59 -34.06 37.40
CA GLY A 262 2.96 -34.52 37.19
C GLY A 262 3.92 -33.34 37.31
N VAL A 263 4.91 -33.48 38.19
CA VAL A 263 5.90 -32.44 38.51
C VAL A 263 6.68 -32.05 37.25
N ILE A 264 6.72 -30.75 36.92
CA ILE A 264 7.60 -30.20 35.88
C ILE A 264 8.99 -29.96 36.51
N PRO A 265 10.09 -30.52 35.97
CA PRO A 265 11.42 -30.28 36.51
C PRO A 265 11.92 -28.85 36.22
N THR A 266 12.39 -28.18 37.26
CA THR A 266 13.20 -26.96 37.18
C THR A 266 14.58 -27.29 36.61
N THR A 267 14.82 -27.10 35.30
CA THR A 267 16.18 -27.07 34.68
C THR A 267 16.19 -26.33 33.34
N MET A 268 16.01 -25.00 33.34
CA MET A 268 16.28 -24.13 32.18
C MET A 268 16.67 -22.69 32.63
N ALA A 269 17.41 -22.57 33.74
CA ALA A 269 17.81 -21.29 34.35
C ALA A 269 19.33 -21.10 34.53
N GLU A 270 20.18 -22.07 34.17
CA GLU A 270 21.62 -22.07 34.53
C GLU A 270 22.59 -22.08 33.33
N LYS A 271 22.22 -21.49 32.18
CA LYS A 271 23.13 -21.34 31.02
C LYS A 271 23.05 -19.98 30.32
N VAL A 272 23.14 -18.90 31.10
CA VAL A 272 23.29 -17.52 30.56
C VAL A 272 24.58 -16.83 31.03
N ASP A 273 25.22 -17.31 32.11
CA ASP A 273 26.57 -16.88 32.50
C ASP A 273 27.63 -17.82 31.92
N HIS A 274 28.19 -17.49 30.74
CA HIS A 274 29.58 -17.84 30.30
C HIS A 274 29.91 -17.50 28.82
N ILE A 275 29.44 -16.39 28.23
CA ILE A 275 30.05 -15.86 26.98
C ILE A 275 30.29 -14.35 27.04
N THR A 276 31.20 -13.94 27.93
CA THR A 276 31.81 -12.60 27.94
C THR A 276 33.30 -12.69 28.28
N GLN A 277 34.11 -13.37 27.45
CA GLN A 277 35.55 -13.07 27.36
C GLN A 277 36.30 -13.71 26.18
N SER A 278 37.40 -13.04 25.83
CA SER A 278 38.50 -13.42 24.93
C SER A 278 38.25 -13.33 23.40
N GLN A 279 38.86 -12.29 22.82
CA GLN A 279 39.32 -12.27 21.44
C GLN A 279 40.52 -13.23 21.29
N LYS A 280 40.67 -13.86 20.12
CA LYS A 280 41.97 -14.01 19.43
C LYS A 280 41.82 -14.54 18.00
N VAL A 281 42.54 -13.93 17.06
CA VAL A 281 42.68 -14.33 15.65
C VAL A 281 44.00 -15.12 15.51
N PRO A 282 44.05 -16.21 14.71
CA PRO A 282 45.09 -16.24 13.66
C PRO A 282 44.78 -17.04 12.36
N LYS A 283 45.02 -16.36 11.22
CA LYS A 283 45.78 -16.79 10.01
C LYS A 283 45.23 -17.87 9.03
N LEU A 284 45.83 -17.85 7.83
CA LEU A 284 45.36 -18.36 6.52
C LEU A 284 46.13 -19.60 5.99
N ALA A 285 45.42 -20.36 5.14
CA ALA A 285 45.91 -21.11 3.94
C ALA A 285 46.81 -22.38 4.14
N PRO A 286 46.96 -23.28 3.13
CA PRO A 286 46.35 -23.31 1.78
C PRO A 286 45.59 -24.63 1.42
N SER A 287 45.02 -24.68 0.20
CA SER A 287 44.46 -25.87 -0.48
C SER A 287 45.53 -26.81 -1.06
N PRO A 288 45.19 -28.06 -1.47
CA PRO A 288 45.05 -28.30 -2.93
C PRO A 288 44.10 -29.43 -3.42
N SER A 289 43.84 -29.38 -4.74
CA SER A 289 43.66 -30.47 -5.74
C SER A 289 42.48 -31.47 -5.71
N GLU A 290 41.57 -31.25 -6.67
CA GLU A 290 40.93 -32.17 -7.64
C GLU A 290 41.08 -33.71 -7.55
N SER A 291 39.98 -34.44 -7.80
CA SER A 291 39.82 -35.24 -9.04
C SER A 291 38.41 -35.85 -9.22
N LYS A 292 38.06 -36.17 -10.47
CA LYS A 292 36.85 -36.83 -11.02
C LYS A 292 37.33 -37.85 -12.08
N PRO A 293 36.46 -38.56 -12.84
CA PRO A 293 35.26 -39.35 -12.50
C PRO A 293 35.31 -40.76 -13.15
N LYS A 294 34.31 -41.65 -12.92
CA LYS A 294 33.92 -42.70 -13.89
C LYS A 294 32.42 -42.94 -13.92
N ALA A 295 31.92 -43.30 -15.10
CA ALA A 295 30.52 -43.59 -15.40
C ALA A 295 30.31 -45.10 -15.65
N LEU A 296 29.05 -45.56 -15.68
CA LEU A 296 28.63 -46.80 -16.36
C LEU A 296 27.13 -46.74 -16.70
N ALA A 297 26.75 -47.36 -17.82
CA ALA A 297 25.39 -47.30 -18.37
C ALA A 297 24.98 -48.63 -19.03
N ARG A 298 23.68 -48.95 -18.98
CA ARG A 298 22.85 -49.83 -19.84
C ARG A 298 21.47 -49.99 -19.15
N ALA A 299 20.34 -50.27 -19.81
CA ALA A 299 20.11 -50.72 -21.19
C ALA A 299 18.89 -50.02 -21.85
N ALA A 300 18.63 -50.31 -23.12
CA ALA A 300 17.59 -49.69 -23.96
C ALA A 300 16.55 -50.71 -24.47
N ARG A 301 15.41 -50.23 -25.01
CA ARG A 301 14.66 -50.85 -26.14
C ARG A 301 13.55 -49.94 -26.72
N ILE A 302 13.65 -49.62 -28.02
CA ILE A 302 12.62 -49.59 -29.12
C ILE A 302 11.28 -48.87 -28.82
N PHE A 303 10.74 -47.87 -29.56
CA PHE A 303 10.77 -47.45 -30.99
C PHE A 303 11.12 -45.93 -31.14
N GLY A 304 11.17 -45.25 -32.31
CA GLY A 304 11.23 -45.68 -33.73
C GLY A 304 10.36 -44.88 -34.73
N VAL A 305 10.98 -44.17 -35.70
CA VAL A 305 10.42 -43.56 -36.96
C VAL A 305 9.49 -42.32 -36.78
N ALA A 306 9.50 -41.22 -37.56
CA ALA A 306 10.26 -40.73 -38.74
C ALA A 306 10.61 -39.22 -38.60
N ALA A 307 11.37 -38.66 -39.54
CA ALA A 307 11.77 -37.23 -39.54
C ALA A 307 11.88 -36.62 -40.96
N ILE A 308 11.69 -35.28 -41.04
CA ILE A 308 12.20 -34.31 -42.05
C ILE A 308 11.70 -34.41 -43.51
N MET A 309 11.05 -33.35 -44.01
CA MET A 309 11.53 -32.52 -45.16
C MET A 309 10.49 -31.45 -45.54
N LEU A 310 10.91 -30.20 -45.69
CA LEU A 310 10.09 -29.11 -46.23
C LEU A 310 11.00 -28.05 -46.87
N LEU A 311 11.13 -28.03 -48.20
CA LEU A 311 11.85 -26.98 -48.95
C LEU A 311 11.52 -27.01 -50.47
N GLY A 312 11.15 -25.84 -51.02
CA GLY A 312 11.04 -25.54 -52.47
C GLY A 312 9.70 -25.91 -53.16
N ILE A 313 9.23 -25.27 -54.25
CA ILE A 313 9.68 -24.11 -55.05
C ILE A 313 8.44 -23.44 -55.72
N ARG A 314 8.32 -22.11 -55.55
CA ARG A 314 8.06 -20.99 -56.51
C ARG A 314 7.22 -21.12 -57.82
N ALA A 315 6.46 -20.05 -58.11
CA ALA A 315 6.03 -19.45 -59.42
C ALA A 315 4.77 -20.00 -60.16
N VAL A 316 4.01 -19.30 -61.03
CA VAL A 316 3.73 -17.85 -61.36
C VAL A 316 2.45 -17.74 -62.26
N LEU A 317 1.46 -16.87 -61.96
CA LEU A 317 0.47 -16.10 -62.79
C LEU A 317 -0.29 -16.76 -64.01
N PRO A 318 -1.21 -16.08 -64.80
CA PRO A 318 -2.04 -14.85 -64.63
C PRO A 318 -3.56 -14.94 -65.05
N SER A 319 -4.39 -13.93 -64.65
CA SER A 319 -5.61 -13.38 -65.35
C SER A 319 -6.82 -14.30 -65.70
N SER A 320 -8.07 -13.87 -65.95
CA SER A 320 -8.69 -12.57 -66.32
C SER A 320 -10.19 -12.46 -65.90
N SER A 321 -10.81 -11.28 -66.10
CA SER A 321 -12.18 -10.86 -65.73
C SER A 321 -13.37 -11.57 -66.42
N ILE A 322 -14.52 -11.65 -65.75
CA ILE A 322 -15.89 -11.61 -66.33
C ILE A 322 -16.82 -10.78 -65.40
N SER A 323 -17.83 -10.13 -65.97
CA SER A 323 -18.70 -9.14 -65.33
C SER A 323 -20.21 -9.48 -65.35
N HIS A 324 -20.95 -8.91 -64.38
CA HIS A 324 -22.38 -8.58 -64.37
C HIS A 324 -23.48 -9.66 -64.17
N LEU A 325 -24.51 -9.20 -63.40
CA LEU A 325 -25.85 -9.78 -63.15
C LEU A 325 -25.84 -11.05 -62.27
N SER A 326 -26.75 -11.24 -61.30
CA SER A 326 -28.15 -10.78 -61.22
C SER A 326 -28.64 -10.47 -59.77
N ARG A 327 -29.96 -10.23 -59.63
CA ARG A 327 -30.66 -9.63 -58.47
C ARG A 327 -31.22 -10.68 -57.48
N ALA A 328 -31.46 -10.19 -56.26
CA ALA A 328 -32.54 -10.56 -55.32
C ALA A 328 -32.34 -11.66 -54.25
N ALA A 329 -32.60 -11.22 -53.01
CA ALA A 329 -33.24 -11.89 -51.86
C ALA A 329 -32.65 -13.20 -51.28
N GLY A 330 -32.30 -13.14 -49.98
CA GLY A 330 -32.09 -14.32 -49.14
C GLY A 330 -31.29 -14.01 -47.88
N CYS A 331 -31.86 -14.28 -46.70
CA CYS A 331 -31.15 -14.21 -45.41
C CYS A 331 -29.88 -15.06 -45.41
N GLY A 332 -28.76 -14.50 -44.94
CA GLY A 332 -27.48 -15.22 -44.87
C GLY A 332 -26.44 -14.47 -44.06
N SER A 333 -26.51 -14.60 -42.73
CA SER A 333 -25.45 -14.11 -41.84
C SER A 333 -24.12 -14.80 -42.12
N HIS A 334 -23.04 -14.02 -42.03
CA HIS A 334 -21.63 -14.36 -41.85
C HIS A 334 -20.66 -14.16 -43.04
N ARG A 335 -19.46 -13.70 -42.65
CA ARG A 335 -18.18 -13.73 -43.38
C ARG A 335 -17.93 -12.66 -44.44
N LYS A 336 -17.66 -11.42 -43.98
CA LYS A 336 -16.56 -10.58 -44.52
C LYS A 336 -16.15 -9.43 -43.58
N LEU A 337 -15.60 -9.78 -42.42
CA LEU A 337 -14.66 -8.90 -41.70
C LEU A 337 -13.24 -9.38 -42.02
N VAL A 338 -12.73 -8.95 -43.17
CA VAL A 338 -11.34 -9.21 -43.60
C VAL A 338 -10.67 -7.87 -43.83
N HIS A 339 -9.59 -7.67 -43.06
CA HIS A 339 -8.55 -6.65 -43.24
C HIS A 339 -8.94 -5.32 -43.90
N ASP A 340 -9.19 -4.32 -43.06
CA ASP A 340 -8.79 -2.96 -43.39
C ASP A 340 -7.93 -2.40 -42.24
N ALA A 341 -6.72 -1.92 -42.56
CA ALA A 341 -5.82 -1.33 -41.56
C ALA A 341 -6.43 -0.05 -40.96
N LYS A 342 -7.39 0.57 -41.66
CA LYS A 342 -8.16 1.74 -41.23
C LYS A 342 -9.22 1.45 -40.15
N LEU A 343 -9.45 0.17 -39.81
CA LEU A 343 -10.42 -0.24 -38.78
C LEU A 343 -9.80 -0.53 -37.41
N ARG A 344 -8.48 -0.43 -37.24
CA ARG A 344 -7.83 -0.61 -35.94
C ARG A 344 -7.60 0.73 -35.25
N LEU A 345 -7.77 0.75 -33.94
CA LEU A 345 -7.35 1.87 -33.10
C LEU A 345 -5.81 1.93 -33.06
N PRO A 346 -5.20 3.12 -32.85
CA PRO A 346 -3.76 3.24 -32.68
C PRO A 346 -3.29 2.39 -31.50
N SER A 347 -2.26 1.56 -31.69
CA SER A 347 -1.57 0.89 -30.59
C SER A 347 -0.59 1.80 -29.87
N HIS A 348 -0.12 2.85 -30.56
CA HIS A 348 0.79 3.87 -30.06
C HIS A 348 0.41 5.24 -30.62
N TYR A 349 0.82 6.29 -29.93
CA TYR A 349 0.84 7.66 -30.44
C TYR A 349 2.28 8.15 -30.57
N ALA A 350 2.55 9.04 -31.53
CA ALA A 350 3.82 9.71 -31.64
C ALA A 350 3.85 10.95 -30.74
N LEU A 351 4.87 11.08 -29.91
CA LEU A 351 5.16 12.32 -29.17
C LEU A 351 5.99 13.29 -30.05
N PRO A 352 6.09 14.58 -29.69
CA PRO A 352 6.91 15.55 -30.43
C PRO A 352 8.40 15.19 -30.55
N SER A 353 8.92 14.34 -29.66
CA SER A 353 10.26 13.75 -29.70
C SER A 353 10.46 12.67 -30.78
N GLY A 354 9.37 12.15 -31.35
CA GLY A 354 9.34 10.97 -32.21
C GLY A 354 9.11 9.64 -31.47
N ASP A 355 9.24 9.62 -30.13
CA ASP A 355 9.00 8.44 -29.31
C ASP A 355 7.54 7.96 -29.43
N GLN A 356 7.34 6.64 -29.32
CA GLN A 356 6.05 5.98 -29.52
C GLN A 356 5.46 5.51 -28.18
N ILE A 357 4.50 6.27 -27.64
CA ILE A 357 3.84 5.94 -26.38
C ILE A 357 2.68 4.97 -26.61
N PRO A 358 2.62 3.79 -25.94
CA PRO A 358 1.53 2.85 -26.12
C PRO A 358 0.18 3.42 -25.66
N SER A 359 -0.88 3.20 -26.44
CA SER A 359 -2.20 3.82 -26.25
C SER A 359 -2.98 3.32 -25.02
N VAL A 360 -2.58 2.19 -24.44
CA VAL A 360 -3.18 1.60 -23.23
C VAL A 360 -2.07 1.31 -22.22
N ALA A 361 -2.20 1.82 -21.00
CA ALA A 361 -1.28 1.56 -19.89
C ALA A 361 -1.95 0.84 -18.73
N LEU A 362 -1.17 0.14 -17.90
CA LEU A 362 -1.63 -0.29 -16.59
C LEU A 362 -1.44 0.84 -15.57
N GLY A 363 -2.54 1.40 -15.06
CA GLY A 363 -2.49 2.30 -13.90
C GLY A 363 -2.20 1.55 -12.60
N THR A 364 -1.30 2.06 -11.77
CA THR A 364 -0.86 1.38 -10.51
C THR A 364 -1.38 2.03 -9.21
N TRP A 365 -2.11 3.15 -9.31
CA TRP A 365 -2.65 3.86 -8.14
C TRP A 365 -3.62 3.01 -7.30
N LYS A 366 -3.56 3.15 -5.97
CA LYS A 366 -4.35 2.38 -4.99
C LYS A 366 -4.31 0.85 -5.20
N ALA A 367 -3.25 0.30 -5.78
CA ALA A 367 -3.02 -1.13 -5.68
C ALA A 367 -2.63 -1.47 -4.23
N PRO A 368 -3.29 -2.42 -3.55
CA PRO A 368 -2.88 -2.84 -2.22
C PRO A 368 -1.45 -3.37 -2.21
N ARG A 369 -0.73 -3.16 -1.11
CA ARG A 369 0.64 -3.68 -0.93
C ARG A 369 0.67 -5.20 -1.19
N GLY A 370 1.65 -5.68 -1.95
CA GLY A 370 1.78 -7.07 -2.39
C GLY A 370 0.88 -7.47 -3.57
N GLN A 371 -0.01 -6.58 -4.07
CA GLN A 371 -0.86 -6.88 -5.23
C GLN A 371 -0.39 -6.22 -6.52
N VAL A 372 0.31 -5.07 -6.47
CA VAL A 372 0.70 -4.35 -7.69
C VAL A 372 1.69 -5.17 -8.52
N GLY A 373 2.64 -5.85 -7.89
CA GLY A 373 3.62 -6.67 -8.60
C GLY A 373 2.98 -7.81 -9.40
N ASN A 374 1.89 -8.40 -8.90
CA ASN A 374 1.13 -9.43 -9.62
C ASN A 374 0.28 -8.83 -10.76
N ALA A 375 -0.30 -7.64 -10.56
CA ALA A 375 -1.00 -6.92 -11.62
C ALA A 375 -0.07 -6.54 -12.77
N VAL A 376 1.13 -6.02 -12.47
CA VAL A 376 2.17 -5.71 -13.46
C VAL A 376 2.62 -6.98 -14.20
N LYS A 377 2.94 -8.07 -13.49
CA LYS A 377 3.29 -9.36 -14.13
C LYS A 377 2.20 -9.88 -15.06
N THR A 378 0.93 -9.71 -14.69
CA THR A 378 -0.21 -10.10 -15.54
C THR A 378 -0.31 -9.21 -16.77
N ALA A 379 -0.22 -7.89 -16.60
CA ALA A 379 -0.25 -6.93 -17.71
C ALA A 379 0.87 -7.18 -18.71
N LEU A 380 2.12 -7.34 -18.24
CA LEU A 380 3.28 -7.61 -19.10
C LEU A 380 3.15 -8.92 -19.89
N LYS A 381 2.56 -9.96 -19.26
CA LYS A 381 2.22 -11.24 -19.93
C LYS A 381 1.07 -11.10 -20.94
N ALA A 382 0.05 -10.30 -20.62
CA ALA A 382 -1.09 -10.04 -21.50
C ALA A 382 -0.70 -9.22 -22.74
N GLY A 383 0.38 -8.44 -22.67
CA GLY A 383 0.93 -7.67 -23.79
C GLY A 383 1.09 -6.17 -23.52
N TYR A 384 0.76 -5.68 -22.32
CA TYR A 384 1.05 -4.28 -21.97
C TYR A 384 2.55 -4.01 -22.07
N ARG A 385 2.88 -2.82 -22.57
CA ARG A 385 4.24 -2.27 -22.50
C ARG A 385 4.31 -0.93 -21.78
N HIS A 386 3.18 -0.28 -21.51
CA HIS A 386 3.11 0.96 -20.74
C HIS A 386 2.63 0.69 -19.31
N ILE A 387 3.44 1.07 -18.32
CA ILE A 387 3.11 1.04 -16.90
C ILE A 387 3.11 2.49 -16.37
N ASP A 388 1.98 2.92 -15.81
CA ASP A 388 1.83 4.23 -15.17
C ASP A 388 2.01 4.12 -13.65
N GLY A 389 3.08 4.74 -13.15
CA GLY A 389 3.47 4.85 -11.76
C GLY A 389 3.45 6.29 -11.26
N ALA A 390 3.82 6.47 -9.99
CA ALA A 390 4.18 7.75 -9.38
C ALA A 390 4.85 7.50 -8.04
N TRP A 391 5.80 8.35 -7.66
CA TRP A 391 6.48 8.31 -6.36
C TRP A 391 5.50 8.20 -5.17
N ILE A 392 4.43 9.01 -5.19
CA ILE A 392 3.42 9.06 -4.12
C ILE A 392 2.56 7.79 -4.01
N TYR A 393 2.56 6.90 -5.01
CA TYR A 393 1.81 5.64 -4.92
C TYR A 393 2.50 4.64 -3.98
N ARG A 394 3.74 4.91 -3.56
CA ARG A 394 4.52 4.14 -2.57
C ARG A 394 4.63 2.64 -2.90
N ASN A 395 4.68 2.33 -4.19
CA ASN A 395 4.69 0.96 -4.70
C ASN A 395 5.63 0.75 -5.90
N GLU A 396 6.46 1.74 -6.25
CA GLU A 396 7.40 1.67 -7.38
C GLU A 396 8.44 0.53 -7.22
N GLU A 397 8.84 0.18 -6.00
CA GLU A 397 9.72 -0.97 -5.73
C GLU A 397 9.09 -2.31 -6.14
N GLU A 398 7.79 -2.52 -5.84
CA GLU A 398 7.05 -3.71 -6.29
C GLU A 398 6.88 -3.73 -7.82
N VAL A 399 6.74 -2.56 -8.46
CA VAL A 399 6.65 -2.42 -9.91
C VAL A 399 7.99 -2.75 -10.58
N GLY A 400 9.10 -2.17 -10.10
CA GLY A 400 10.46 -2.44 -10.60
C GLY A 400 10.85 -3.91 -10.47
N GLN A 401 10.54 -4.52 -9.32
CA GLN A 401 10.78 -5.95 -9.12
C GLN A 401 9.92 -6.83 -10.06
N ALA A 402 8.66 -6.46 -10.30
CA ALA A 402 7.79 -7.16 -11.26
C ALA A 402 8.25 -7.03 -12.72
N ILE A 403 8.77 -5.86 -13.11
CA ILE A 403 9.39 -5.63 -14.42
C ILE A 403 10.63 -6.52 -14.58
N LYS A 404 11.53 -6.51 -13.61
CA LYS A 404 12.76 -7.32 -13.61
C LYS A 404 12.48 -8.82 -13.71
N GLU A 405 11.49 -9.30 -12.97
CA GLU A 405 11.05 -10.70 -13.03
C GLU A 405 10.30 -11.08 -14.32
N SER A 406 9.83 -10.11 -15.11
CA SER A 406 9.19 -10.39 -16.40
C SER A 406 10.18 -10.82 -17.49
N GLY A 407 11.46 -10.45 -17.36
CA GLY A 407 12.50 -10.71 -18.36
C GLY A 407 12.35 -9.92 -19.67
N ILE A 408 11.48 -8.90 -19.72
CA ILE A 408 11.34 -8.02 -20.89
C ILE A 408 12.47 -6.97 -20.88
N ASP A 409 13.10 -6.75 -22.03
CA ASP A 409 14.14 -5.72 -22.19
C ASP A 409 13.59 -4.33 -21.82
N ARG A 410 14.35 -3.54 -21.05
CA ARG A 410 13.94 -2.19 -20.60
C ARG A 410 13.52 -1.27 -21.74
N LYS A 411 14.17 -1.38 -22.91
CA LYS A 411 13.88 -0.58 -24.12
C LYS A 411 12.50 -0.87 -24.73
N ASP A 412 11.92 -2.03 -24.44
CA ASP A 412 10.62 -2.45 -24.97
C ASP A 412 9.46 -2.03 -24.05
N LEU A 413 9.77 -1.37 -22.93
CA LEU A 413 8.82 -0.88 -21.93
C LEU A 413 8.76 0.64 -21.94
N TRP A 414 7.55 1.17 -21.70
CA TRP A 414 7.28 2.57 -21.41
C TRP A 414 6.94 2.72 -19.92
N LEU A 415 7.83 3.37 -19.17
CA LEU A 415 7.65 3.65 -17.76
C LEU A 415 7.37 5.14 -17.54
N THR A 416 6.18 5.42 -17.03
CA THR A 416 5.73 6.75 -16.62
C THR A 416 5.80 6.85 -15.10
N SER A 417 6.42 7.92 -14.57
CA SER A 417 6.29 8.29 -13.15
C SER A 417 6.04 9.79 -13.00
N LYS A 418 5.84 10.27 -11.77
CA LYS A 418 5.36 11.62 -11.49
C LYS A 418 6.03 12.25 -10.27
N LEU A 419 6.53 13.48 -10.45
CA LEU A 419 7.07 14.35 -9.42
C LEU A 419 5.94 14.80 -8.48
N TRP A 420 6.06 14.50 -7.19
CA TRP A 420 5.05 14.88 -6.19
C TRP A 420 5.19 16.35 -5.76
N ASN A 421 4.05 16.94 -5.39
CA ASN A 421 3.86 18.35 -5.03
C ASN A 421 4.91 18.94 -4.08
N SER A 422 5.41 18.14 -3.13
CA SER A 422 6.43 18.54 -2.15
C SER A 422 7.83 18.80 -2.73
N PHE A 423 8.07 18.48 -4.00
CA PHE A 423 9.41 18.46 -4.62
C PHE A 423 9.50 19.32 -5.87
N HIS A 424 8.69 20.37 -5.93
CA HIS A 424 8.67 21.28 -7.08
C HIS A 424 9.89 22.22 -7.13
N LYS A 425 10.61 22.42 -6.02
CA LYS A 425 11.81 23.27 -6.03
C LYS A 425 12.90 22.60 -6.89
N PRO A 426 13.64 23.34 -7.74
CA PRO A 426 14.64 22.77 -8.66
C PRO A 426 15.69 21.86 -8.00
N GLU A 427 16.05 22.13 -6.76
CA GLU A 427 16.98 21.35 -5.95
C GLU A 427 16.43 19.96 -5.57
N ASP A 428 15.12 19.80 -5.42
CA ASP A 428 14.46 18.57 -4.94
C ASP A 428 14.13 17.58 -6.07
N VAL A 429 13.95 18.07 -7.31
CA VAL A 429 13.47 17.27 -8.46
C VAL A 429 14.41 16.10 -8.78
N GLU A 430 15.72 16.33 -8.81
CA GLU A 430 16.71 15.33 -9.22
C GLU A 430 16.93 14.24 -8.15
N PRO A 431 17.10 14.55 -6.85
CA PRO A 431 17.14 13.55 -5.79
C PRO A 431 15.92 12.62 -5.77
N VAL A 432 14.72 13.15 -6.00
CA VAL A 432 13.47 12.36 -5.98
C VAL A 432 13.31 11.50 -7.24
N LEU A 433 13.74 12.00 -8.40
CA LEU A 433 13.86 11.16 -9.59
C LEU A 433 14.84 9.99 -9.34
N ASP A 434 15.97 10.23 -8.69
CA ASP A 434 16.97 9.21 -8.36
C ASP A 434 16.50 8.20 -7.29
N GLU A 435 15.44 8.51 -6.53
CA GLU A 435 14.71 7.54 -5.70
C GLU A 435 13.77 6.68 -6.54
N THR A 436 12.98 7.30 -7.44
CA THR A 436 12.07 6.61 -8.36
C THR A 436 12.83 5.65 -9.31
N LEU A 437 13.91 6.11 -9.94
CA LEU A 437 14.75 5.31 -10.84
C LEU A 437 15.32 4.07 -10.13
N ARG A 438 15.81 4.24 -8.90
CA ARG A 438 16.34 3.17 -8.05
C ARG A 438 15.26 2.17 -7.64
N SER A 439 14.06 2.66 -7.30
CA SER A 439 12.91 1.84 -6.93
C SER A 439 12.40 1.01 -8.10
N LEU A 440 12.30 1.62 -9.28
CA LEU A 440 11.95 0.95 -10.55
C LEU A 440 13.09 0.08 -11.11
N GLN A 441 14.30 0.14 -10.52
CA GLN A 441 15.50 -0.58 -10.93
C GLN A 441 15.89 -0.29 -12.40
N THR A 442 15.90 0.99 -12.78
CA THR A 442 16.23 1.45 -14.13
C THR A 442 16.98 2.78 -14.14
N ASP A 443 17.76 3.05 -15.19
CA ASP A 443 18.58 4.26 -15.32
C ASP A 443 17.83 5.46 -15.95
N TYR A 444 16.66 5.25 -16.55
CA TYR A 444 15.86 6.30 -17.17
C TYR A 444 14.34 6.05 -17.10
N LEU A 445 13.53 7.11 -17.18
CA LEU A 445 12.09 7.07 -17.44
C LEU A 445 11.76 7.43 -18.90
N ASP A 446 10.71 6.84 -19.45
CA ASP A 446 10.21 7.20 -20.78
C ASP A 446 9.38 8.49 -20.72
N LEU A 447 8.64 8.65 -19.62
CA LEU A 447 7.85 9.85 -19.33
C LEU A 447 7.95 10.22 -17.83
N TYR A 448 8.21 11.50 -17.54
CA TYR A 448 8.11 12.03 -16.17
C TYR A 448 7.19 13.24 -16.14
N LEU A 449 6.21 13.22 -15.23
CA LEU A 449 5.15 14.23 -15.15
C LEU A 449 5.25 15.07 -13.89
N VAL A 450 4.97 16.37 -13.99
CA VAL A 450 4.55 17.17 -12.82
C VAL A 450 3.16 16.67 -12.39
N HIS A 451 3.02 16.01 -11.22
CA HIS A 451 1.80 15.27 -10.87
C HIS A 451 0.57 16.16 -10.67
N TRP A 452 0.77 17.35 -10.12
CA TRP A 452 -0.26 18.37 -9.94
C TRP A 452 0.34 19.74 -10.21
N PRO A 453 -0.41 20.74 -10.68
CA PRO A 453 0.09 22.11 -10.83
C PRO A 453 0.36 22.84 -9.49
N ILE A 454 0.35 22.14 -8.36
CA ILE A 454 0.37 22.71 -7.01
C ILE A 454 1.67 22.31 -6.30
N ALA A 455 2.50 23.29 -5.96
CA ALA A 455 3.68 23.10 -5.13
C ALA A 455 3.30 23.13 -3.64
N PHE A 456 3.92 22.27 -2.83
CA PHE A 456 3.83 22.35 -1.37
C PHE A 456 5.13 22.87 -0.76
N LYS A 457 4.99 23.57 0.36
CA LYS A 457 6.08 23.89 1.28
C LYS A 457 6.32 22.70 2.22
N GLU A 458 7.30 22.85 3.11
CA GLU A 458 7.41 21.97 4.28
C GLU A 458 6.05 21.91 5.02
N PRO A 459 5.62 20.74 5.50
CA PRO A 459 4.42 20.64 6.31
C PRO A 459 4.50 21.55 7.54
N GLY A 460 3.38 22.18 7.90
CA GLY A 460 3.32 22.98 9.11
C GLY A 460 3.50 22.15 10.39
N PRO A 461 3.62 22.77 11.58
CA PRO A 461 3.95 22.08 12.83
C PRO A 461 3.03 20.89 13.18
N ASN A 462 1.78 20.89 12.71
CA ASN A 462 0.81 19.81 12.94
C ASN A 462 0.69 18.83 11.75
N GLY A 463 1.60 18.89 10.79
CA GLY A 463 1.53 18.16 9.52
C GLY A 463 0.50 18.71 8.54
N GLU A 464 0.08 19.98 8.69
CA GLU A 464 -0.84 20.61 7.74
C GLU A 464 -0.17 20.82 6.36
N ILE A 465 -0.95 20.69 5.29
CA ILE A 465 -0.49 20.94 3.93
C ILE A 465 -0.42 22.45 3.74
N GLN A 466 0.77 22.97 3.40
CA GLN A 466 0.99 24.37 3.07
C GLN A 466 1.31 24.48 1.58
N VAL A 467 0.54 25.29 0.84
CA VAL A 467 0.76 25.53 -0.59
C VAL A 467 1.83 26.61 -0.79
N ASP A 468 2.74 26.37 -1.72
CA ASP A 468 3.65 27.41 -2.23
C ASP A 468 2.97 28.14 -3.39
N HIS A 469 2.29 29.24 -3.12
CA HIS A 469 1.56 30.00 -4.14
C HIS A 469 2.46 30.55 -5.24
N ASP A 470 3.67 31.01 -4.90
CA ASP A 470 4.61 31.61 -5.86
C ASP A 470 5.11 30.55 -6.85
N LEU A 471 5.49 29.36 -6.35
CA LEU A 471 5.93 28.25 -7.19
C LEU A 471 4.76 27.52 -7.90
N THR A 472 3.54 27.62 -7.36
CA THR A 472 2.30 27.10 -7.97
C THR A 472 1.87 27.92 -9.20
N GLU A 473 1.94 29.25 -9.14
CA GLU A 473 1.65 30.10 -10.30
C GLU A 473 2.83 30.24 -11.27
N ASN A 474 4.07 29.96 -10.81
CA ASN A 474 5.28 29.95 -11.65
C ASN A 474 5.98 28.57 -11.70
N PRO A 475 5.41 27.55 -12.37
CA PRO A 475 6.00 26.23 -12.51
C PRO A 475 7.24 26.18 -13.44
N LEU A 476 7.66 27.31 -14.04
CA LEU A 476 8.78 27.36 -14.99
C LEU A 476 10.11 26.93 -14.36
N LEU A 477 10.31 27.20 -13.06
CA LEU A 477 11.53 26.80 -12.34
C LEU A 477 11.63 25.27 -12.26
N THR A 478 10.55 24.60 -11.86
CA THR A 478 10.42 23.14 -11.86
C THR A 478 10.60 22.59 -13.28
N TRP A 479 9.98 23.25 -14.28
CA TRP A 479 10.03 22.80 -15.67
C TRP A 479 11.44 22.85 -16.26
N LYS A 480 12.18 23.95 -16.08
CA LYS A 480 13.59 24.06 -16.52
C LYS A 480 14.47 22.97 -15.92
N LYS A 481 14.19 22.54 -14.68
CA LYS A 481 14.90 21.41 -14.07
C LYS A 481 14.56 20.07 -14.73
N LEU A 482 13.30 19.87 -15.13
CA LEU A 482 12.91 18.70 -15.93
C LEU A 482 13.59 18.68 -17.30
N GLU A 483 13.75 19.84 -17.97
CA GLU A 483 14.51 19.96 -19.23
C GLU A 483 15.99 19.60 -19.06
N GLU A 484 16.62 20.01 -17.95
CA GLU A 484 17.99 19.60 -17.60
C GLU A 484 18.10 18.07 -17.45
N LEU A 485 17.11 17.43 -16.85
CA LEU A 485 17.09 15.98 -16.61
C LEU A 485 16.85 15.17 -17.90
N VAL A 486 16.17 15.75 -18.89
CA VAL A 486 16.15 15.20 -20.26
C VAL A 486 17.53 15.30 -20.90
N ALA A 487 18.21 16.45 -20.80
CA ALA A 487 19.56 16.61 -21.33
C ALA A 487 20.61 15.69 -20.66
N LYS A 488 20.39 15.29 -19.39
CA LYS A 488 21.18 14.26 -18.70
C LYS A 488 20.84 12.81 -19.09
N GLY A 489 19.78 12.60 -19.88
CA GLY A 489 19.33 11.26 -20.28
C GLY A 489 18.60 10.45 -19.20
N LYS A 490 18.29 11.04 -18.03
CA LYS A 490 17.50 10.39 -16.96
C LYS A 490 16.00 10.31 -17.31
N ILE A 491 15.54 11.15 -18.23
CA ILE A 491 14.16 11.20 -18.73
C ILE A 491 14.20 11.31 -20.26
N ARG A 492 13.31 10.60 -20.97
CA ARG A 492 13.13 10.79 -22.43
C ARG A 492 12.14 11.90 -22.76
N ASN A 493 10.95 11.85 -22.15
CA ASN A 493 9.87 12.81 -22.38
C ASN A 493 9.39 13.41 -21.05
N ILE A 494 9.04 14.69 -21.08
CA ILE A 494 8.48 15.39 -19.92
C ILE A 494 7.07 15.89 -20.22
N GLY A 495 6.22 15.87 -19.20
CA GLY A 495 4.83 16.26 -19.30
C GLY A 495 4.29 16.79 -17.97
N VAL A 496 2.99 17.02 -17.95
CA VAL A 496 2.27 17.51 -16.77
C VAL A 496 1.07 16.61 -16.46
N SER A 497 0.43 16.82 -15.32
CA SER A 497 -0.80 16.14 -14.94
C SER A 497 -1.67 17.11 -14.13
N ASN A 498 -2.98 17.06 -14.37
CA ASN A 498 -3.97 17.96 -13.75
C ASN A 498 -3.84 19.45 -14.14
N PHE A 499 -3.18 19.79 -15.24
CA PHE A 499 -3.13 21.17 -15.72
C PHE A 499 -4.38 21.49 -16.57
N ASN A 500 -5.00 22.63 -16.30
CA ASN A 500 -6.07 23.23 -17.11
C ASN A 500 -5.49 24.05 -18.28
N ILE A 501 -6.36 24.58 -19.14
CA ILE A 501 -5.96 25.34 -20.33
C ILE A 501 -5.17 26.60 -19.94
N ARG A 502 -5.57 27.35 -18.89
CA ARG A 502 -4.82 28.54 -18.44
C ARG A 502 -3.40 28.19 -18.04
N ARG A 503 -3.19 27.18 -17.20
CA ARG A 503 -1.86 26.78 -16.70
C ARG A 503 -1.00 26.19 -17.80
N LEU A 504 -1.56 25.42 -18.73
CA LEU A 504 -0.85 24.97 -19.94
C LEU A 504 -0.44 26.15 -20.83
N THR A 505 -1.33 27.12 -21.05
CA THR A 505 -1.04 28.32 -21.85
C THR A 505 0.07 29.16 -21.22
N ASN A 506 0.01 29.37 -19.89
CA ASN A 506 1.05 30.10 -19.14
C ASN A 506 2.42 29.42 -19.28
N LEU A 507 2.50 28.10 -19.02
CA LEU A 507 3.75 27.35 -19.12
C LEU A 507 4.30 27.32 -20.56
N THR A 508 3.45 27.05 -21.56
CA THR A 508 3.90 26.90 -22.96
C THR A 508 4.17 28.22 -23.69
N SER A 509 3.74 29.35 -23.12
CA SER A 509 4.05 30.71 -23.62
C SER A 509 5.26 31.35 -22.94
N ALA A 510 5.86 30.69 -21.93
CA ALA A 510 7.06 31.19 -21.27
C ALA A 510 8.23 31.28 -22.26
N PRO A 511 8.97 32.42 -22.33
CA PRO A 511 9.95 32.66 -23.40
C PRO A 511 11.16 31.73 -23.38
N ASP A 512 11.47 31.13 -22.22
CA ASP A 512 12.64 30.27 -22.02
C ASP A 512 12.35 28.77 -22.13
N ILE A 513 11.12 28.35 -22.48
CA ILE A 513 10.77 26.93 -22.58
C ILE A 513 11.45 26.30 -23.81
N ARG A 514 12.19 25.21 -23.61
CA ARG A 514 12.93 24.49 -24.67
C ARG A 514 12.19 23.24 -25.11
N ILE A 515 11.55 22.55 -24.18
CA ILE A 515 10.78 21.33 -24.41
C ILE A 515 9.37 21.60 -23.92
N LYS A 516 8.40 21.66 -24.84
CA LYS A 516 6.98 21.76 -24.46
C LYS A 516 6.51 20.45 -23.82
N PRO A 517 5.51 20.47 -22.91
CA PRO A 517 4.95 19.25 -22.33
C PRO A 517 4.43 18.33 -23.44
N ALA A 518 4.99 17.13 -23.54
CA ALA A 518 4.57 16.14 -24.54
C ALA A 518 3.20 15.52 -24.19
N VAL A 519 2.88 15.47 -22.90
CA VAL A 519 1.68 14.85 -22.33
C VAL A 519 1.06 15.75 -21.25
N ASN A 520 -0.28 15.75 -21.16
CA ASN A 520 -1.03 16.15 -19.96
C ASN A 520 -1.92 15.00 -19.50
N GLN A 521 -1.65 14.44 -18.32
CA GLN A 521 -2.44 13.35 -17.73
C GLN A 521 -3.57 13.90 -16.85
N VAL A 522 -4.83 13.65 -17.22
CA VAL A 522 -6.02 14.28 -16.63
C VAL A 522 -7.18 13.30 -16.41
N GLU A 523 -8.09 13.65 -15.50
CA GLU A 523 -9.33 12.89 -15.32
C GLU A 523 -10.19 13.01 -16.56
N LEU A 524 -10.28 11.93 -17.34
CA LEU A 524 -11.19 11.84 -18.48
C LEU A 524 -11.95 10.55 -18.32
N ASN A 525 -13.28 10.64 -18.20
CA ASN A 525 -14.18 9.50 -18.10
C ASN A 525 -15.56 9.86 -18.68
N PHE A 526 -16.52 8.94 -18.64
CA PHE A 526 -17.88 9.21 -19.16
C PHE A 526 -18.54 10.43 -18.51
N PHE A 527 -18.40 10.61 -17.19
CA PHE A 527 -19.00 11.72 -16.45
C PHE A 527 -18.16 13.01 -16.47
N ASN A 528 -16.89 12.93 -16.88
CA ASN A 528 -16.01 14.07 -17.05
C ASN A 528 -15.28 14.00 -18.42
N PRO A 529 -15.96 14.32 -19.54
CA PRO A 529 -15.40 14.11 -20.88
C PRO A 529 -14.43 15.21 -21.36
N GLN A 530 -14.45 16.39 -20.74
CA GLN A 530 -13.67 17.60 -21.07
C GLN A 530 -13.41 17.85 -22.58
N PRO A 531 -14.44 18.00 -23.43
CA PRO A 531 -14.28 18.10 -24.88
C PRO A 531 -13.41 19.30 -25.32
N GLU A 532 -13.46 20.42 -24.58
CA GLU A 532 -12.67 21.61 -24.87
C GLU A 532 -11.17 21.38 -24.62
N LEU A 533 -10.80 20.75 -23.49
CA LEU A 533 -9.42 20.38 -23.21
C LEU A 533 -8.89 19.36 -24.24
N VAL A 534 -9.70 18.38 -24.64
CA VAL A 534 -9.33 17.40 -25.69
C VAL A 534 -9.05 18.11 -27.02
N LYS A 535 -9.92 19.03 -27.43
CA LYS A 535 -9.73 19.83 -28.65
C LYS A 535 -8.47 20.71 -28.56
N TRP A 536 -8.36 21.52 -27.50
CA TRP A 536 -7.26 22.46 -27.31
C TRP A 536 -5.91 21.75 -27.25
N SER A 537 -5.81 20.63 -26.54
CA SER A 537 -4.56 19.88 -26.40
C SER A 537 -4.11 19.29 -27.73
N LYS A 538 -5.06 18.78 -28.54
CA LYS A 538 -4.80 18.30 -29.90
C LYS A 538 -4.32 19.42 -30.83
N GLU A 539 -4.92 20.61 -30.75
CA GLU A 539 -4.52 21.79 -31.52
C GLU A 539 -3.11 22.30 -31.13
N ASN A 540 -2.69 22.04 -29.89
CA ASN A 540 -1.38 22.45 -29.35
C ASN A 540 -0.32 21.32 -29.34
N ASN A 541 -0.61 20.16 -29.95
CA ASN A 541 0.27 18.97 -30.00
C ASN A 541 0.67 18.42 -28.61
N ILE A 542 -0.23 18.51 -27.63
CA ILE A 542 -0.09 17.88 -26.31
C ILE A 542 -0.99 16.64 -26.27
N LEU A 543 -0.40 15.46 -26.07
CA LEU A 543 -1.17 14.22 -25.96
C LEU A 543 -1.86 14.15 -24.59
N LEU A 544 -3.10 13.69 -24.55
CA LEU A 544 -3.79 13.47 -23.27
C LEU A 544 -3.71 12.02 -22.83
N GLU A 545 -3.45 11.82 -21.54
CA GLU A 545 -3.59 10.54 -20.86
C GLU A 545 -4.83 10.57 -19.95
N SER A 546 -5.80 9.71 -20.23
CA SER A 546 -7.01 9.53 -19.43
C SER A 546 -6.71 8.69 -18.18
N TYR A 547 -6.58 9.34 -17.03
CA TYR A 547 -6.63 8.67 -15.74
C TYR A 547 -8.08 8.51 -15.26
N SER A 548 -8.31 7.50 -14.41
CA SER A 548 -9.65 7.11 -13.96
C SER A 548 -10.67 6.91 -15.11
N PRO A 549 -10.32 6.25 -16.24
CA PRO A 549 -11.15 6.19 -17.46
C PRO A 549 -12.57 5.64 -17.23
N LEU A 550 -12.72 4.78 -16.22
CA LEU A 550 -13.99 4.17 -15.84
C LEU A 550 -14.71 4.92 -14.69
N GLY A 551 -14.31 6.14 -14.31
CA GLY A 551 -14.94 6.93 -13.24
C GLY A 551 -14.41 6.66 -11.82
N SER A 552 -13.17 6.18 -11.69
CA SER A 552 -12.53 5.87 -10.39
C SER A 552 -13.32 4.84 -9.54
N ASP A 553 -12.95 4.67 -8.27
CA ASP A 553 -13.66 3.78 -7.34
C ASP A 553 -15.13 4.19 -7.13
N ASN A 554 -15.44 5.49 -7.30
CA ASN A 554 -16.75 6.07 -6.99
C ASN A 554 -17.80 5.83 -8.08
N GLN A 555 -17.43 5.93 -9.37
CA GLN A 555 -18.39 5.87 -10.49
C GLN A 555 -18.18 4.70 -11.45
N VAL A 556 -17.25 3.77 -11.21
CA VAL A 556 -17.08 2.57 -12.04
C VAL A 556 -18.36 1.73 -12.14
N GLY A 557 -19.14 1.65 -11.06
CA GLY A 557 -20.45 0.99 -11.09
C GLY A 557 -21.46 1.71 -11.99
N GLU A 558 -21.44 3.04 -12.02
CA GLU A 558 -22.38 3.88 -12.78
C GLU A 558 -22.01 3.92 -14.27
N SER A 559 -20.73 4.16 -14.56
CA SER A 559 -20.20 4.23 -15.93
C SER A 559 -20.41 2.92 -16.68
N LEU A 560 -20.12 1.77 -16.04
CA LEU A 560 -20.32 0.46 -16.65
C LEU A 560 -21.80 0.06 -16.76
N LYS A 561 -22.70 0.60 -15.92
CA LYS A 561 -24.15 0.32 -15.98
C LYS A 561 -24.94 1.34 -16.81
N ASN A 562 -24.29 2.39 -17.33
CA ASN A 562 -24.94 3.40 -18.14
C ASN A 562 -25.69 2.77 -19.33
N PRO A 563 -26.98 3.08 -19.56
CA PRO A 563 -27.76 2.44 -20.63
C PRO A 563 -27.14 2.56 -22.03
N VAL A 564 -26.54 3.71 -22.36
CA VAL A 564 -25.88 3.92 -23.65
C VAL A 564 -24.64 3.02 -23.81
N VAL A 565 -23.85 2.90 -22.74
CA VAL A 565 -22.67 2.01 -22.73
C VAL A 565 -23.09 0.54 -22.83
N GLN A 566 -24.14 0.14 -22.11
CA GLN A 566 -24.70 -1.22 -22.12
C GLN A 566 -25.30 -1.60 -23.49
N ASP A 567 -26.04 -0.70 -24.13
CA ASP A 567 -26.56 -0.89 -25.49
C ASP A 567 -25.44 -1.18 -26.48
N ILE A 568 -24.41 -0.31 -26.49
CA ILE A 568 -23.27 -0.40 -27.40
C ILE A 568 -22.46 -1.69 -27.14
N ALA A 569 -22.22 -2.01 -25.87
CA ALA A 569 -21.54 -3.25 -25.46
C ALA A 569 -22.28 -4.50 -25.98
N LYS A 570 -23.61 -4.53 -25.82
CA LYS A 570 -24.47 -5.63 -26.28
C LYS A 570 -24.53 -5.74 -27.80
N GLU A 571 -24.62 -4.62 -28.50
CA GLU A 571 -24.64 -4.56 -29.97
C GLU A 571 -23.32 -5.08 -30.56
N LEU A 572 -22.19 -4.57 -30.05
CA LEU A 572 -20.85 -4.91 -30.55
C LEU A 572 -20.27 -6.21 -29.97
N LYS A 573 -20.94 -6.81 -28.97
CA LYS A 573 -20.53 -8.03 -28.25
C LYS A 573 -19.16 -7.91 -27.56
N ILE A 574 -18.91 -6.74 -26.96
CA ILE A 574 -17.73 -6.41 -26.15
C ILE A 574 -18.17 -5.99 -24.75
N THR A 575 -17.26 -5.83 -23.79
CA THR A 575 -17.66 -5.42 -22.44
C THR A 575 -17.92 -3.91 -22.33
N PRO A 576 -18.74 -3.45 -21.37
CA PRO A 576 -18.91 -2.03 -21.07
C PRO A 576 -17.59 -1.29 -20.77
N ALA A 577 -16.61 -1.98 -20.18
CA ALA A 577 -15.27 -1.41 -19.93
C ALA A 577 -14.53 -1.20 -21.26
N GLN A 578 -14.55 -2.20 -22.14
CA GLN A 578 -13.95 -2.10 -23.48
C GLN A 578 -14.59 -1.00 -24.33
N VAL A 579 -15.90 -0.75 -24.21
CA VAL A 579 -16.56 0.39 -24.87
C VAL A 579 -15.93 1.72 -24.44
N ILE A 580 -15.84 1.99 -23.13
CA ILE A 580 -15.33 3.27 -22.61
C ILE A 580 -13.83 3.41 -22.88
N ILE A 581 -13.04 2.36 -22.66
CA ILE A 581 -11.59 2.35 -22.92
C ILE A 581 -11.32 2.62 -24.41
N SER A 582 -12.07 1.97 -25.31
CA SER A 582 -11.92 2.17 -26.75
C SER A 582 -12.36 3.54 -27.21
N TRP A 583 -13.40 4.12 -26.59
CA TRP A 583 -13.84 5.49 -26.84
C TRP A 583 -12.75 6.51 -26.55
N HIS A 584 -12.05 6.39 -25.40
CA HIS A 584 -10.90 7.24 -25.09
C HIS A 584 -9.78 7.13 -26.15
N VAL A 585 -9.39 5.91 -26.54
CA VAL A 585 -8.39 5.73 -27.60
C VAL A 585 -8.88 6.26 -28.95
N GLN A 586 -10.18 6.15 -29.26
CA GLN A 586 -10.76 6.70 -30.49
C GLN A 586 -10.84 8.23 -30.51
N ARG A 587 -10.92 8.88 -29.33
CA ARG A 587 -10.77 10.34 -29.17
C ARG A 587 -9.33 10.83 -29.34
N GLY A 588 -8.35 9.92 -29.40
CA GLY A 588 -6.93 10.23 -29.53
C GLY A 588 -6.22 10.43 -28.19
N THR A 589 -6.74 9.86 -27.10
CA THR A 589 -6.06 9.86 -25.79
C THR A 589 -5.41 8.50 -25.53
N VAL A 590 -4.32 8.49 -24.77
CA VAL A 590 -3.87 7.28 -24.06
C VAL A 590 -4.86 7.01 -22.91
N VAL A 591 -5.02 5.75 -22.52
CA VAL A 591 -5.98 5.35 -21.48
C VAL A 591 -5.31 4.50 -20.41
N LEU A 592 -5.58 4.80 -19.13
CA LEU A 592 -4.87 4.25 -17.97
C LEU A 592 -5.79 3.40 -17.06
N PRO A 593 -6.43 2.31 -17.55
CA PRO A 593 -7.29 1.49 -16.71
C PRO A 593 -6.49 0.75 -15.63
N LYS A 594 -6.87 0.92 -14.36
CA LYS A 594 -6.28 0.21 -13.23
C LYS A 594 -7.08 -1.03 -12.86
N SER A 595 -6.40 -2.18 -12.76
CA SER A 595 -6.97 -3.41 -12.19
C SER A 595 -5.88 -4.24 -11.50
N VAL A 596 -6.27 -4.94 -10.44
CA VAL A 596 -5.47 -6.03 -9.82
C VAL A 596 -6.09 -7.41 -10.07
N THR A 597 -7.26 -7.48 -10.73
CA THR A 597 -7.94 -8.71 -11.12
C THR A 597 -7.42 -9.15 -12.50
N PRO A 598 -6.80 -10.34 -12.64
CA PRO A 598 -6.13 -10.74 -13.88
C PRO A 598 -7.00 -10.69 -15.14
N SER A 599 -8.21 -11.26 -15.09
CA SER A 599 -9.14 -11.26 -16.23
C SER A 599 -9.50 -9.85 -16.70
N ARG A 600 -9.65 -8.89 -15.78
CA ARG A 600 -9.90 -7.49 -16.13
C ARG A 600 -8.67 -6.79 -16.70
N VAL A 601 -7.46 -7.15 -16.25
CA VAL A 601 -6.22 -6.62 -16.84
C VAL A 601 -6.11 -7.06 -18.30
N GLU A 602 -6.36 -8.34 -18.58
CA GLU A 602 -6.39 -8.91 -19.93
C GLU A 602 -7.53 -8.33 -20.79
N GLU A 603 -8.74 -8.21 -20.24
CA GLU A 603 -9.92 -7.61 -20.90
C GLU A 603 -9.66 -6.16 -21.34
N ASN A 604 -9.08 -5.33 -20.46
CA ASN A 604 -8.86 -3.91 -20.67
C ASN A 604 -7.83 -3.58 -21.78
N LEU A 605 -6.95 -4.53 -22.14
CA LEU A 605 -6.00 -4.35 -23.24
C LEU A 605 -6.66 -4.50 -24.62
N ASN A 606 -7.78 -5.24 -24.68
CA ASN A 606 -8.47 -5.54 -25.92
C ASN A 606 -9.40 -4.38 -26.31
N ILE A 607 -8.88 -3.47 -27.13
CA ILE A 607 -9.59 -2.29 -27.62
C ILE A 607 -10.17 -2.49 -29.04
N PHE A 608 -11.31 -1.85 -29.30
CA PHE A 608 -12.11 -2.03 -30.52
C PHE A 608 -12.52 -0.68 -31.08
N LYS A 609 -12.26 -0.43 -32.37
CA LYS A 609 -12.77 0.79 -33.02
C LYS A 609 -14.30 0.74 -33.01
N LEU A 610 -14.92 1.66 -32.27
CA LEU A 610 -16.37 1.82 -32.24
C LEU A 610 -16.80 2.35 -33.61
N PRO A 611 -17.87 1.80 -34.24
CA PRO A 611 -18.41 2.40 -35.44
C PRO A 611 -18.92 3.81 -35.13
N GLU A 612 -18.97 4.65 -36.17
CA GLU A 612 -19.15 6.10 -36.01
C GLU A 612 -20.48 6.47 -35.32
N GLU A 613 -21.54 5.72 -35.58
CA GLU A 613 -22.83 5.89 -34.91
C GLU A 613 -22.74 5.65 -33.39
N GLN A 614 -22.16 4.53 -32.96
CA GLN A 614 -21.99 4.19 -31.54
C GLN A 614 -21.02 5.15 -30.85
N PHE A 615 -19.94 5.55 -31.53
CA PHE A 615 -19.01 6.57 -31.03
C PHE A 615 -19.73 7.91 -30.80
N ASN A 616 -20.50 8.39 -31.78
CA ASN A 616 -21.24 9.65 -31.68
C ASN A 616 -22.40 9.56 -30.66
N LYS A 617 -23.06 8.41 -30.53
CA LYS A 617 -24.08 8.14 -29.49
C LYS A 617 -23.45 8.26 -28.09
N LEU A 618 -22.24 7.72 -27.90
CA LEU A 618 -21.52 7.76 -26.63
C LEU A 618 -20.95 9.16 -26.32
N GLU A 619 -20.32 9.84 -27.28
CA GLU A 619 -19.83 11.21 -27.11
C GLU A 619 -20.99 12.14 -26.71
N LYS A 620 -22.11 12.10 -27.45
CA LYS A 620 -23.31 12.90 -27.14
C LYS A 620 -23.88 12.59 -25.76
N ALA A 621 -23.81 11.34 -25.30
CA ALA A 621 -24.29 10.96 -23.98
C ALA A 621 -23.36 11.45 -22.86
N ALA A 622 -22.05 11.39 -23.06
CA ALA A 622 -21.06 11.91 -22.11
C ALA A 622 -21.11 13.44 -22.00
N THR A 623 -21.45 14.15 -23.09
CA THR A 623 -21.58 15.62 -23.10
C THR A 623 -23.00 16.12 -22.83
N SER A 624 -23.97 15.27 -22.46
CA SER A 624 -25.37 15.69 -22.22
C SER A 624 -25.66 16.10 -20.78
N HIS A 625 -24.69 15.92 -19.88
CA HIS A 625 -24.76 16.33 -18.48
C HIS A 625 -23.60 17.27 -18.13
N PRO A 626 -23.69 18.07 -17.04
CA PRO A 626 -22.55 18.80 -16.52
C PRO A 626 -21.36 17.87 -16.21
N PRO A 627 -20.10 18.34 -16.32
CA PRO A 627 -18.94 17.55 -15.94
C PRO A 627 -18.96 17.26 -14.43
N HIS A 628 -18.73 16.00 -14.05
CA HIS A 628 -18.63 15.58 -12.66
C HIS A 628 -17.24 14.98 -12.39
N ARG A 629 -16.38 15.80 -11.76
CA ARG A 629 -15.01 15.46 -11.39
C ARG A 629 -14.98 14.71 -10.06
N VAL A 630 -14.35 13.53 -10.03
CA VAL A 630 -14.24 12.71 -8.80
C VAL A 630 -12.88 12.80 -8.10
N VAL A 631 -11.87 13.37 -8.77
CA VAL A 631 -10.54 13.63 -8.22
C VAL A 631 -10.29 15.14 -8.17
N ASP A 632 -10.89 15.79 -7.16
CA ASP A 632 -10.59 17.18 -6.80
C ASP A 632 -10.06 17.25 -5.35
N PRO A 633 -8.74 17.41 -5.15
CA PRO A 633 -8.15 17.62 -3.84
C PRO A 633 -8.13 19.11 -3.42
N GLY A 634 -8.61 20.05 -4.24
CA GLY A 634 -8.48 21.50 -4.01
C GLY A 634 -9.04 21.96 -2.67
N LYS A 635 -10.23 21.46 -2.27
CA LYS A 635 -10.80 21.72 -0.93
C LYS A 635 -9.90 21.28 0.22
N LYS A 636 -9.10 20.23 0.06
CA LYS A 636 -8.15 19.74 1.07
C LYS A 636 -6.87 20.58 1.10
N TRP A 637 -6.48 21.16 -0.04
CA TRP A 637 -5.25 21.96 -0.19
C TRP A 637 -5.48 23.47 -0.03
N GLY A 638 -6.73 23.92 0.08
CA GLY A 638 -7.07 25.33 0.24
C GLY A 638 -6.91 26.16 -1.04
N ILE A 639 -6.86 25.51 -2.20
CA ILE A 639 -6.67 26.15 -3.51
C ILE A 639 -7.59 25.52 -4.55
N ASP A 640 -8.13 26.34 -5.44
CA ASP A 640 -8.95 25.87 -6.57
C ASP A 640 -8.02 25.50 -7.73
N ILE A 641 -8.01 24.22 -8.10
CA ILE A 641 -7.11 23.68 -9.12
C ILE A 641 -7.72 23.84 -10.52
N PHE A 642 -9.06 23.88 -10.58
CA PHE A 642 -9.87 23.79 -11.79
C PHE A 642 -10.76 25.04 -11.94
N GLU A 643 -10.22 26.21 -11.56
CA GLU A 643 -10.91 27.51 -11.61
C GLU A 643 -11.58 27.80 -12.97
N ASP A 644 -10.90 27.44 -14.06
CA ASP A 644 -11.36 27.57 -15.43
C ASP A 644 -12.65 26.76 -15.74
N GLU A 645 -13.01 25.74 -14.94
CA GLU A 645 -14.21 24.90 -15.14
C GLU A 645 -15.50 25.53 -14.54
N LYS A 646 -15.40 26.72 -13.94
CA LYS A 646 -16.49 27.45 -13.28
C LYS A 646 -16.96 28.69 -14.05
N GLN A 647 -16.38 28.95 -15.22
CA GLN A 647 -16.75 30.03 -16.14
C GLN A 647 -17.55 29.48 -17.32
#